data_AF-A0A7C4PNX4-F1
#
_entry.id   AF-A0A7C4PNX4-F1
#
_cell.length_a   1.000
_cell.length_b   1.000
_cell.length_c   1.000
_cell.angle_alpha   90.00
_cell.angle_beta   90.00
_cell.angle_gamma   90.00
#
_symmetry.space_group_name_H-M   'P 1'
#
loop_
_entity.id
_entity.type
_entity.pdbx_description
1 polymer ?
#
loop_
_entity_poly.entity_id
_entity_poly.type
_entity_poly.pdbx_seq_one_letter_code
_entity_poly.pdbx_strand_id
1 'polypeptide(L)'
;MNTLSEKSLLVALAFTASVLQSAEPQPIPFKAPDRLPDRLQALSPADVQLDGFLGERIRLNALNRLAKVDLEPLLAGFRKKPGTHPWIGEHIGKWMHAATLAWAYTGDASLRAKLDEAAAELIKAQEPDGYLGTYTPDKRFGLYPGADWDVWSHKYCMMGLLTYYQYTGNAAALEASRKAADLLIATFPAKKSIIAAGTHVGMAATSVLEPIVLLYRHTGDNRYLDFARYIIRAWDEPNGPKIIAALMKEGKVNKTANGKAYEMLSNLVGLCELARATGDADLLVPVEKAIADIVSSKLYLTGGMSQGEHFKEDYHLPNGMGAHVSETCVSTTWIQLLQQMFRLTGHPAYGRELERVLYNHLAAAQRPDGTQWCYFTSLEGTKPYGPGINCCVSSGPRGMALAAQCAYYKSRDAQGRDVVFINLFEPGRLNVVLDGQPVTLTFESPFPEAGEMSVRVSTPQPVTFGLQCRVPSWDPPAPISPRSEATDTVRLAPRQWRNGERQVLVRLPSPQRLIIGQHGNLGRAALAYGPWVLAFDSALNTGMESPNLLGLVDDRLTRRPGALEFVAQVKSLRQPQPRPAVFTPFANAGSTGGRFQIWLRAPGAALPENVSLLAGARESRSRRGNVDGSIADEDFQSFVVTFDGTLKEEDWFALQADAPVTVGRVVFAHGQNFHDGGWFDATAGKPRLQIQRTTNGPWENVAVFENYPATSATNNRGLKAGQTFEVKLPAPIQAIGVRVVAKPACGDNPKQAFSSCAELQVFEK
;
A
#
# COMPACT_ATOMS: atom_id res chain seq x y z
N MET A 1 72.85 13.66 27.18
CA MET A 1 72.34 14.53 28.28
C MET A 1 72.37 15.96 27.79
N ASN A 2 71.30 16.71 28.07
CA ASN A 2 71.06 18.14 27.85
C ASN A 2 70.67 18.67 26.44
N THR A 3 69.34 18.90 26.33
CA THR A 3 68.63 20.12 25.90
C THR A 3 68.77 20.72 24.48
N LEU A 4 67.59 20.80 23.84
CA LEU A 4 66.98 21.91 23.07
C LEU A 4 67.54 22.28 21.67
N SER A 5 66.67 22.16 20.66
CA SER A 5 66.48 23.21 19.64
C SER A 5 65.15 23.03 18.91
N GLU A 6 64.40 24.11 18.86
CA GLU A 6 63.15 24.33 18.13
C GLU A 6 63.33 24.16 16.61
N LYS A 7 62.24 23.71 15.94
CA LYS A 7 61.64 24.31 14.73
C LYS A 7 60.76 23.27 14.05
N SER A 8 59.45 23.54 13.98
CA SER A 8 58.64 23.26 12.78
C SER A 8 57.34 24.04 12.85
N LEU A 9 57.29 25.07 12.03
CA LEU A 9 56.12 25.83 11.61
C LEU A 9 55.06 24.86 11.06
N LEU A 10 53.85 24.87 11.59
CA LEU A 10 52.68 24.28 10.93
C LEU A 10 51.62 25.37 10.79
N VAL A 11 51.57 25.92 9.58
CA VAL A 11 50.58 26.88 9.10
C VAL A 11 49.22 26.19 9.12
N ALA A 12 48.33 26.62 10.01
CA ALA A 12 46.92 26.26 9.97
C ALA A 12 46.25 27.07 8.85
N LEU A 13 46.18 26.48 7.65
CA LEU A 13 45.31 26.96 6.57
C LEU A 13 43.86 26.69 6.96
N ALA A 14 43.18 27.72 7.46
CA ALA A 14 41.73 27.75 7.55
C ALA A 14 41.15 27.79 6.13
N PHE A 15 40.79 26.63 5.57
CA PHE A 15 39.94 26.55 4.40
C PHE A 15 38.50 26.88 4.82
N THR A 16 38.12 28.16 4.73
CA THR A 16 36.71 28.53 4.62
C THR A 16 36.23 28.23 3.20
N ALA A 17 35.96 26.96 2.93
CA ALA A 17 35.16 26.58 1.78
C ALA A 17 33.73 27.11 2.03
N SER A 18 33.45 28.31 1.51
CA SER A 18 32.09 28.78 1.32
C SER A 18 31.46 27.92 0.22
N VAL A 19 30.97 26.75 0.61
CA VAL A 19 29.99 26.03 -0.20
C VAL A 19 28.81 26.98 -0.31
N LEU A 20 28.58 27.52 -1.50
CA LEU A 20 27.31 28.13 -1.87
C LEU A 20 26.25 27.04 -1.67
N GLN A 21 25.67 27.00 -0.47
CA GLN A 21 24.59 26.11 -0.12
C GLN A 21 23.42 26.56 -1.00
N SER A 22 23.11 25.78 -2.03
CA SER A 22 21.89 25.98 -2.82
C SER A 22 20.73 26.05 -1.83
N ALA A 23 19.91 27.11 -1.91
CA ALA A 23 18.76 27.25 -1.05
C ALA A 23 17.93 25.95 -1.06
N GLU A 24 17.52 25.48 0.12
CA GLU A 24 16.73 24.26 0.25
C GLU A 24 15.46 24.35 -0.61
N PRO A 25 15.00 23.25 -1.23
CA PRO A 25 13.85 23.26 -2.12
C PRO A 25 12.55 23.49 -1.34
N GLN A 26 12.18 24.76 -1.21
CA GLN A 26 10.95 25.20 -0.54
C GLN A 26 9.81 25.35 -1.55
N PRO A 27 8.57 24.99 -1.18
CA PRO A 27 7.42 25.13 -2.07
C PRO A 27 7.07 26.61 -2.28
N ILE A 28 6.83 26.99 -3.53
CA ILE A 28 6.32 28.30 -3.90
C ILE A 28 4.91 28.47 -3.31
N PRO A 29 4.65 29.58 -2.61
CA PRO A 29 3.32 29.87 -2.07
C PRO A 29 2.25 29.91 -3.17
N PHE A 30 1.05 29.44 -2.83
CA PHE A 30 -0.10 29.62 -3.71
C PHE A 30 -0.45 31.10 -3.87
N LYS A 31 -0.90 31.47 -5.07
CA LYS A 31 -1.33 32.84 -5.38
C LYS A 31 -2.73 33.11 -4.85
N ALA A 32 -3.64 32.15 -4.96
CA ALA A 32 -4.95 32.24 -4.32
C ALA A 32 -4.79 31.83 -2.85
N PRO A 33 -5.27 32.64 -1.89
CA PRO A 33 -5.23 32.28 -0.48
C PRO A 33 -6.17 31.11 -0.18
N ASP A 34 -5.83 30.32 0.82
CA ASP A 34 -6.71 29.32 1.37
C ASP A 34 -7.87 30.01 2.09
N ARG A 35 -9.09 29.78 1.61
CA ARG A 35 -10.32 30.32 2.22
C ARG A 35 -10.78 29.50 3.41
N LEU A 36 -10.45 28.21 3.42
CA LEU A 36 -10.48 27.36 4.60
C LEU A 36 -9.03 27.00 4.94
N PRO A 37 -8.40 27.70 5.91
CA PRO A 37 -6.98 27.49 6.23
C PRO A 37 -6.76 26.14 6.92
N ASP A 38 -5.60 25.53 6.67
CA ASP A 38 -5.17 24.34 7.40
C ASP A 38 -4.99 24.67 8.90
N ARG A 39 -5.51 23.81 9.78
CA ARG A 39 -5.24 23.84 11.22
C ARG A 39 -3.86 23.28 11.56
N LEU A 40 -3.39 22.33 10.76
CA LEU A 40 -2.03 21.80 10.81
C LEU A 40 -1.35 22.07 9.46
N GLN A 41 -0.44 23.03 9.44
CA GLN A 41 0.35 23.38 8.27
C GLN A 41 1.39 22.30 8.01
N ALA A 42 1.33 21.67 6.83
CA ALA A 42 2.36 20.74 6.36
C ALA A 42 3.70 21.48 6.14
N LEU A 43 4.80 20.79 6.45
CA LEU A 43 6.15 21.29 6.27
C LEU A 43 6.76 20.76 4.97
N SER A 44 7.79 21.44 4.45
CA SER A 44 8.50 20.98 3.27
C SER A 44 9.19 19.65 3.57
N PRO A 45 9.28 18.70 2.62
CA PRO A 45 10.14 17.53 2.80
C PRO A 45 11.60 17.91 3.08
N ALA A 46 12.07 19.06 2.59
CA ALA A 46 13.42 19.56 2.84
C ALA A 46 13.69 19.91 4.32
N ASP A 47 12.63 20.23 5.05
CA ASP A 47 12.71 20.64 6.46
C ASP A 47 12.77 19.43 7.40
N VAL A 48 12.47 18.24 6.91
CA VAL A 48 12.25 17.03 7.71
C VAL A 48 13.29 15.98 7.33
N GLN A 49 13.98 15.44 8.32
CA GLN A 49 14.76 14.21 8.19
C GLN A 49 14.23 13.21 9.21
N LEU A 50 13.80 12.05 8.73
CA LEU A 50 13.45 10.91 9.58
C LEU A 50 14.58 9.89 9.54
N ASP A 51 14.89 9.36 10.71
CA ASP A 51 15.73 8.19 10.90
C ASP A 51 14.83 6.97 11.22
N GLY A 52 15.42 5.91 11.77
CA GLY A 52 14.67 4.73 12.22
C GLY A 52 14.03 3.95 11.06
N PHE A 53 12.89 3.31 11.34
CA PHE A 53 12.28 2.35 10.42
C PHE A 53 11.71 3.04 9.18
N LEU A 54 10.89 4.06 9.39
CA LEU A 54 10.24 4.77 8.29
C LEU A 54 11.23 5.65 7.53
N GLY A 55 12.21 6.27 8.21
CA GLY A 55 13.28 7.04 7.56
C GLY A 55 14.06 6.20 6.55
N GLU A 56 14.43 4.97 6.92
CA GLU A 56 15.14 4.06 6.01
C GLU A 56 14.26 3.64 4.81
N ARG A 57 12.96 3.40 5.03
CA ARG A 57 11.99 3.08 3.96
C ARG A 57 11.86 4.23 2.95
N ILE A 58 11.82 5.47 3.43
CA ILE A 58 11.78 6.69 2.60
C ILE A 58 13.09 6.82 1.80
N ARG A 59 14.24 6.66 2.47
CA ARG A 59 15.56 6.76 1.83
C ARG A 59 15.74 5.72 0.72
N LEU A 60 15.41 4.47 0.98
CA LEU A 60 15.51 3.38 0.01
C LEU A 60 14.52 3.55 -1.15
N ASN A 61 13.32 4.10 -0.90
CA ASN A 61 12.39 4.47 -1.97
C ASN A 61 13.01 5.49 -2.95
N ALA A 62 13.66 6.52 -2.42
CA ALA A 62 14.34 7.52 -3.26
C ALA A 62 15.49 6.88 -4.05
N LEU A 63 16.40 6.18 -3.36
CA LEU A 63 17.66 5.68 -3.92
C LEU A 63 17.48 4.49 -4.88
N ASN A 64 16.70 3.50 -4.47
CA ASN A 64 16.64 2.21 -5.16
C ASN A 64 15.44 2.08 -6.09
N ARG A 65 14.39 2.91 -5.91
CA ARG A 65 13.24 2.95 -6.80
C ARG A 65 13.25 4.20 -7.68
N LEU A 66 13.02 5.38 -7.11
CA LEU A 66 12.73 6.58 -7.89
C LEU A 66 13.92 7.00 -8.77
N ALA A 67 15.14 6.98 -8.24
CA ALA A 67 16.35 7.29 -9.01
C ALA A 67 16.61 6.28 -10.15
N LYS A 68 16.15 5.02 -10.00
CA LYS A 68 16.43 3.91 -10.93
C LYS A 68 15.38 3.70 -12.01
N VAL A 69 14.25 4.41 -11.97
CA VAL A 69 13.19 4.29 -13.01
C VAL A 69 13.72 4.69 -14.38
N ASP A 70 13.61 3.83 -15.39
CA ASP A 70 13.83 4.22 -16.78
C ASP A 70 12.69 5.16 -17.23
N LEU A 71 13.01 6.32 -17.81
CA LEU A 71 12.02 7.29 -18.27
C LEU A 71 11.42 6.91 -19.63
N GLU A 72 12.12 6.13 -20.45
CA GLU A 72 11.69 5.87 -21.83
C GLU A 72 10.32 5.19 -21.89
N PRO A 73 10.04 4.11 -21.15
CA PRO A 73 8.72 3.47 -21.17
C PRO A 73 7.58 4.40 -20.71
N LEU A 74 7.89 5.42 -19.90
CA LEU A 74 6.92 6.36 -19.35
C LEU A 74 6.60 7.48 -20.35
N LEU A 75 7.55 7.83 -21.23
CA LEU A 75 7.44 8.93 -22.20
C LEU A 75 7.09 8.46 -23.62
N ALA A 76 7.42 7.22 -23.99
CA ALA A 76 7.26 6.70 -25.35
C ALA A 76 5.85 6.90 -25.92
N GLY A 77 4.81 6.66 -25.11
CA GLY A 77 3.40 6.80 -25.52
C GLY A 77 2.96 8.25 -25.77
N PHE A 78 3.68 9.25 -25.27
CA PHE A 78 3.41 10.66 -25.55
C PHE A 78 4.03 11.09 -26.90
N ARG A 79 5.21 10.56 -27.21
CA ARG A 79 5.94 10.82 -28.47
C ARG A 79 5.33 10.07 -29.65
N LYS A 80 4.92 8.81 -29.44
CA LYS A 80 4.31 7.95 -30.45
C LYS A 80 3.03 7.33 -29.92
N LYS A 81 1.90 7.75 -30.48
CA LYS A 81 0.54 7.33 -30.10
C LYS A 81 0.05 6.20 -31.03
N PRO A 82 -0.78 5.24 -30.55
CA PRO A 82 -1.22 5.09 -29.17
C PRO A 82 -0.11 4.56 -28.26
N GLY A 83 -0.23 4.83 -26.96
CA GLY A 83 0.64 4.25 -25.95
C GLY A 83 0.49 2.72 -25.80
N THR A 84 1.39 2.09 -25.04
CA THR A 84 1.48 0.62 -24.94
C THR A 84 0.33 -0.06 -24.20
N HIS A 85 -0.41 0.68 -23.35
CA HIS A 85 -1.64 0.23 -22.72
C HIS A 85 -2.51 1.45 -22.36
N PRO A 86 -3.81 1.27 -22.02
CA PRO A 86 -4.75 2.39 -21.96
C PRO A 86 -4.35 3.45 -20.93
N TRP A 87 -3.90 3.07 -19.74
CA TRP A 87 -3.52 4.04 -18.69
C TRP A 87 -2.03 4.42 -18.67
N ILE A 88 -1.22 4.10 -19.69
CA ILE A 88 0.25 4.33 -19.68
C ILE A 88 0.65 5.79 -19.39
N GLY A 89 -0.20 6.76 -19.79
CA GLY A 89 0.04 8.18 -19.55
C GLY A 89 0.05 8.59 -18.07
N GLU A 90 -0.44 7.75 -17.15
CA GLU A 90 -0.43 8.10 -15.73
C GLU A 90 0.99 8.05 -15.11
N HIS A 91 1.87 7.20 -15.64
CA HIS A 91 3.07 6.78 -14.92
C HIS A 91 4.11 7.88 -14.80
N ILE A 92 4.30 8.68 -15.84
CA ILE A 92 5.24 9.80 -15.82
C ILE A 92 4.84 10.83 -14.76
N GLY A 93 3.56 11.19 -14.71
CA GLY A 93 3.05 12.14 -13.74
C GLY A 93 3.14 11.65 -12.30
N LYS A 94 2.81 10.36 -12.07
CA LYS A 94 2.97 9.70 -10.77
C LYS A 94 4.43 9.68 -10.32
N TRP A 95 5.35 9.35 -11.23
CA TRP A 95 6.77 9.35 -10.94
C TRP A 95 7.27 10.77 -10.64
N MET A 96 6.94 11.77 -11.45
CA MET A 96 7.35 13.17 -11.23
C MET A 96 6.86 13.72 -9.89
N HIS A 97 5.63 13.39 -9.48
CA HIS A 97 5.12 13.75 -8.15
C HIS A 97 5.97 13.13 -7.03
N ALA A 98 6.21 11.81 -7.06
CA ALA A 98 7.02 11.13 -6.05
C ALA A 98 8.48 11.60 -6.05
N ALA A 99 9.09 11.70 -7.23
CA ALA A 99 10.48 12.06 -7.40
C ALA A 99 10.73 13.52 -6.98
N THR A 100 9.81 14.46 -7.24
CA THR A 100 9.95 15.84 -6.75
C THR A 100 9.98 15.88 -5.22
N LEU A 101 9.06 15.20 -4.55
CA LEU A 101 9.03 15.14 -3.08
C LEU A 101 10.26 14.43 -2.51
N ALA A 102 10.70 13.34 -3.16
CA ALA A 102 11.91 12.62 -2.75
C ALA A 102 13.17 13.46 -2.96
N TRP A 103 13.29 14.19 -4.07
CA TRP A 103 14.39 15.14 -4.29
C TRP A 103 14.35 16.26 -3.25
N ALA A 104 13.17 16.81 -2.95
CA ALA A 104 13.05 17.83 -1.92
C ALA A 104 13.54 17.33 -0.55
N TYR A 105 13.26 16.06 -0.24
CA TYR A 105 13.71 15.39 0.99
C TYR A 105 15.22 15.07 1.00
N THR A 106 15.78 14.59 -0.11
CA THR A 106 17.17 14.08 -0.15
C THR A 106 18.21 15.11 -0.60
N GLY A 107 17.79 16.15 -1.33
CA GLY A 107 18.69 17.07 -2.03
C GLY A 107 19.47 16.41 -3.19
N ASP A 108 19.10 15.22 -3.65
CA ASP A 108 19.85 14.45 -4.66
C ASP A 108 19.87 15.16 -6.03
N ALA A 109 21.02 15.71 -6.40
CA ALA A 109 21.22 16.43 -7.66
C ALA A 109 21.02 15.55 -8.91
N SER A 110 21.29 14.24 -8.82
CA SER A 110 21.08 13.31 -9.95
C SER A 110 19.60 13.04 -10.18
N LEU A 111 18.83 12.88 -9.10
CA LEU A 111 17.37 12.78 -9.17
C LEU A 111 16.76 14.08 -9.70
N ARG A 112 17.29 15.24 -9.29
CA ARG A 112 16.89 16.55 -9.82
C ARG A 112 17.12 16.67 -11.32
N ALA A 113 18.31 16.33 -11.82
CA ALA A 113 18.60 16.41 -13.25
C ALA A 113 17.64 15.53 -14.08
N LYS A 114 17.35 14.33 -13.58
CA LYS A 114 16.39 13.41 -14.21
C LYS A 114 14.95 13.92 -14.17
N LEU A 115 14.54 14.58 -13.10
CA LEU A 115 13.26 15.27 -12.99
C LEU A 115 13.13 16.39 -14.02
N ASP A 116 14.18 17.20 -14.18
CA ASP A 116 14.23 18.28 -15.15
C ASP A 116 14.12 17.75 -16.59
N GLU A 117 14.82 16.65 -16.90
CA GLU A 117 14.70 15.94 -18.19
C GLU A 117 13.27 15.43 -18.44
N ALA A 118 12.69 14.73 -17.46
CA ALA A 118 11.33 14.20 -17.56
C ALA A 118 10.29 15.30 -17.79
N ALA A 119 10.39 16.42 -17.06
CA ALA A 119 9.53 17.57 -17.23
C ALA A 119 9.66 18.17 -18.64
N ALA A 120 10.91 18.41 -19.09
CA ALA A 120 11.17 18.98 -20.41
C ALA A 120 10.63 18.10 -21.54
N GLU A 121 10.86 16.79 -21.49
CA GLU A 121 10.41 15.85 -22.53
C GLU A 121 8.90 15.65 -22.53
N LEU A 122 8.25 15.64 -21.35
CA LEU A 122 6.79 15.59 -21.26
C LEU A 122 6.15 16.87 -21.85
N ILE A 123 6.67 18.05 -21.48
CA ILE A 123 6.18 19.35 -21.99
C ILE A 123 6.36 19.43 -23.51
N LYS A 124 7.51 19.00 -24.03
CA LYS A 124 7.81 18.96 -25.46
C LYS A 124 6.85 18.07 -26.26
N ALA A 125 6.32 17.02 -25.63
CA ALA A 125 5.35 16.12 -26.26
C ALA A 125 3.90 16.65 -26.25
N GLN A 126 3.63 17.77 -25.56
CA GLN A 126 2.31 18.39 -25.53
C GLN A 126 1.94 18.92 -26.92
N GLU A 127 0.72 18.62 -27.37
CA GLU A 127 0.23 19.07 -28.67
C GLU A 127 -0.23 20.53 -28.65
N PRO A 128 -0.34 21.20 -29.82
CA PRO A 128 -0.67 22.63 -29.89
C PRO A 128 -2.01 23.02 -29.25
N ASP A 129 -2.99 22.11 -29.22
CA ASP A 129 -4.30 22.31 -28.60
C ASP A 129 -4.29 22.11 -27.07
N GLY A 130 -3.13 21.75 -26.49
CA GLY A 130 -2.95 21.45 -25.08
C GLY A 130 -3.06 19.97 -24.72
N TYR A 131 -3.33 19.08 -25.69
CA TYR A 131 -3.46 17.65 -25.42
C TYR A 131 -2.16 17.06 -24.87
N LEU A 132 -2.26 16.44 -23.69
CA LEU A 132 -1.16 15.83 -22.95
C LEU A 132 -1.57 14.41 -22.52
N GLY A 133 -1.90 13.60 -23.52
CA GLY A 133 -2.24 12.19 -23.36
C GLY A 133 -1.54 11.30 -24.38
N THR A 134 -1.91 10.03 -24.41
CA THR A 134 -1.22 8.99 -25.18
C THR A 134 -2.12 8.36 -26.26
N TYR A 135 -3.28 8.96 -26.57
CA TYR A 135 -4.25 8.43 -27.53
C TYR A 135 -4.27 9.18 -28.86
N THR A 136 -4.60 8.46 -29.93
CA THR A 136 -4.86 9.06 -31.25
C THR A 136 -6.08 9.98 -31.19
N PRO A 137 -6.16 11.01 -32.05
CA PRO A 137 -7.23 12.01 -32.01
C PRO A 137 -8.66 11.45 -31.98
N ASP A 138 -8.93 10.36 -32.70
CA ASP A 138 -10.23 9.69 -32.79
C ASP A 138 -10.63 8.95 -31.50
N LYS A 139 -9.68 8.72 -30.59
CA LYS A 139 -9.86 8.00 -29.31
C LYS A 139 -9.80 8.88 -28.07
N ARG A 140 -9.75 10.21 -28.25
CA ARG A 140 -9.63 11.14 -27.11
C ARG A 140 -10.93 11.29 -26.34
N PHE A 141 -10.82 11.42 -25.03
CA PHE A 141 -11.91 11.85 -24.14
C PHE A 141 -13.22 11.05 -24.33
N GLY A 142 -13.12 9.73 -24.37
CA GLY A 142 -14.27 8.82 -24.48
C GLY A 142 -13.93 7.44 -23.92
N LEU A 143 -14.90 6.53 -23.96
CA LEU A 143 -14.72 5.13 -23.57
C LEU A 143 -14.64 4.27 -24.83
N TYR A 144 -13.42 4.04 -25.31
CA TYR A 144 -13.16 3.17 -26.44
C TYR A 144 -12.42 1.91 -25.99
N PRO A 145 -12.61 0.75 -26.65
CA PRO A 145 -11.80 -0.43 -26.38
C PRO A 145 -10.31 -0.09 -26.50
N GLY A 146 -9.56 -0.24 -25.39
CA GLY A 146 -8.13 0.08 -25.33
C GLY A 146 -7.79 1.58 -25.16
N ALA A 147 -8.77 2.47 -25.00
CA ALA A 147 -8.57 3.90 -24.78
C ALA A 147 -9.73 4.50 -23.97
N ASP A 148 -9.64 4.37 -22.65
CA ASP A 148 -10.70 4.67 -21.68
C ASP A 148 -10.20 5.42 -20.41
N TRP A 149 -8.94 5.88 -20.41
CA TRP A 149 -8.25 6.55 -19.28
C TRP A 149 -7.62 7.92 -19.65
N ASP A 150 -8.20 8.64 -20.62
CA ASP A 150 -7.55 9.84 -21.19
C ASP A 150 -7.48 11.00 -20.19
N VAL A 151 -8.63 11.33 -19.59
CA VAL A 151 -8.73 12.41 -18.57
C VAL A 151 -7.89 12.05 -17.34
N TRP A 152 -7.83 10.76 -17.00
CA TRP A 152 -6.99 10.23 -15.93
C TRP A 152 -5.49 10.40 -16.22
N SER A 153 -5.06 10.20 -17.47
CA SER A 153 -3.68 10.48 -17.88
C SER A 153 -3.35 11.97 -17.76
N HIS A 154 -4.25 12.85 -18.21
CA HIS A 154 -4.09 14.31 -18.06
C HIS A 154 -3.98 14.73 -16.60
N LYS A 155 -4.85 14.19 -15.73
CA LYS A 155 -4.80 14.42 -14.29
C LYS A 155 -3.41 14.14 -13.73
N TYR A 156 -2.83 12.97 -14.00
CA TYR A 156 -1.52 12.64 -13.42
C TYR A 156 -0.39 13.47 -14.02
N CYS A 157 -0.42 13.76 -15.33
CA CYS A 157 0.53 14.67 -15.93
C CYS A 157 0.50 16.05 -15.27
N MET A 158 -0.70 16.61 -15.06
CA MET A 158 -0.88 17.87 -14.34
C MET A 158 -0.41 17.77 -12.88
N MET A 159 -0.72 16.70 -12.15
CA MET A 159 -0.23 16.50 -10.78
C MET A 159 1.30 16.52 -10.72
N GLY A 160 1.97 15.78 -11.61
CA GLY A 160 3.44 15.75 -11.67
C GLY A 160 4.04 17.11 -12.02
N LEU A 161 3.49 17.80 -13.03
CA LEU A 161 3.98 19.11 -13.48
C LEU A 161 3.71 20.22 -12.45
N LEU A 162 2.56 20.21 -11.77
CA LEU A 162 2.23 21.19 -10.74
C LEU A 162 3.10 21.00 -9.49
N THR A 163 3.33 19.76 -9.04
CA THR A 163 4.27 19.50 -7.94
C THR A 163 5.68 19.92 -8.32
N TYR A 164 6.14 19.60 -9.53
CA TYR A 164 7.44 20.04 -10.03
C TYR A 164 7.55 21.56 -10.08
N TYR A 165 6.54 22.26 -10.61
CA TYR A 165 6.46 23.72 -10.59
C TYR A 165 6.54 24.27 -9.16
N GLN A 166 5.78 23.69 -8.23
CA GLN A 166 5.74 24.15 -6.84
C GLN A 166 7.13 24.17 -6.19
N TYR A 167 8.01 23.23 -6.49
CA TYR A 167 9.35 23.18 -5.87
C TYR A 167 10.49 23.76 -6.72
N THR A 168 10.26 24.00 -8.02
CA THR A 168 11.32 24.49 -8.93
C THR A 168 11.06 25.87 -9.51
N GLY A 169 9.82 26.34 -9.50
CA GLY A 169 9.42 27.57 -10.18
C GLY A 169 9.44 27.48 -11.70
N ASN A 170 9.52 26.28 -12.28
CA ASN A 170 9.56 26.10 -13.73
C ASN A 170 8.23 26.54 -14.38
N ALA A 171 8.21 27.77 -14.91
CA ALA A 171 7.02 28.36 -15.51
C ALA A 171 6.46 27.54 -16.69
N ALA A 172 7.32 26.83 -17.44
CA ALA A 172 6.85 26.00 -18.55
C ALA A 172 5.99 24.82 -18.07
N ALA A 173 6.26 24.27 -16.89
CA ALA A 173 5.44 23.21 -16.28
C ALA A 173 4.05 23.74 -15.85
N LEU A 174 3.99 24.96 -15.31
CA LEU A 174 2.72 25.63 -15.02
C LEU A 174 1.93 25.88 -16.31
N GLU A 175 2.56 26.44 -17.34
CA GLU A 175 1.92 26.71 -18.63
C GLU A 175 1.42 25.43 -19.33
N ALA A 176 2.18 24.34 -19.29
CA ALA A 176 1.72 23.05 -19.80
C ALA A 176 0.46 22.56 -19.07
N SER A 177 0.40 22.73 -17.75
CA SER A 177 -0.78 22.39 -16.94
C SER A 177 -1.98 23.30 -17.28
N ARG A 178 -1.76 24.60 -17.55
CA ARG A 178 -2.81 25.52 -18.03
C ARG A 178 -3.40 25.05 -19.35
N LYS A 179 -2.57 24.74 -20.34
CA LYS A 179 -3.03 24.27 -21.66
C LYS A 179 -3.83 22.97 -21.57
N ALA A 180 -3.38 22.03 -20.75
CA ALA A 180 -4.12 20.78 -20.51
C ALA A 180 -5.50 21.05 -19.88
N ALA A 181 -5.57 21.93 -18.87
CA ALA A 181 -6.83 22.31 -18.23
C ALA A 181 -7.76 23.09 -19.18
N ASP A 182 -7.21 24.02 -19.96
CA ASP A 182 -7.97 24.80 -20.95
C ASP A 182 -8.60 23.89 -22.01
N LEU A 183 -7.89 22.84 -22.44
CA LEU A 183 -8.46 21.81 -23.33
C LEU A 183 -9.62 21.04 -22.69
N LEU A 184 -9.48 20.64 -21.41
CA LEU A 184 -10.54 19.95 -20.68
C LEU A 184 -11.78 20.86 -20.54
N ILE A 185 -11.59 22.15 -20.22
CA ILE A 185 -12.66 23.15 -20.13
C ILE A 185 -13.34 23.36 -21.49
N ALA A 186 -12.57 23.44 -22.57
CA ALA A 186 -13.12 23.58 -23.92
C ALA A 186 -13.86 22.32 -24.42
N THR A 187 -13.66 21.18 -23.76
CA THR A 187 -14.26 19.89 -24.11
C THR A 187 -15.50 19.60 -23.27
N PHE A 188 -15.46 19.85 -21.97
CA PHE A 188 -16.51 19.48 -21.02
C PHE A 188 -17.16 20.72 -20.38
N PRO A 189 -18.50 20.85 -20.35
CA PRO A 189 -19.50 19.96 -20.95
C PRO A 189 -19.77 20.23 -22.45
N ALA A 190 -19.15 21.25 -23.04
CA ALA A 190 -19.59 21.82 -24.31
C ALA A 190 -19.61 20.85 -25.51
N LYS A 191 -18.69 19.89 -25.54
CA LYS A 191 -18.55 18.91 -26.64
C LYS A 191 -18.84 17.48 -26.20
N LYS A 192 -18.53 17.14 -24.94
CA LYS A 192 -18.69 15.79 -24.37
C LYS A 192 -19.12 15.89 -22.91
N SER A 193 -19.68 14.81 -22.38
CA SER A 193 -19.87 14.64 -20.92
C SER A 193 -18.59 14.08 -20.31
N ILE A 194 -18.14 14.67 -19.19
CA ILE A 194 -16.99 14.15 -18.43
C ILE A 194 -17.30 12.78 -17.83
N ILE A 195 -18.57 12.51 -17.49
CA ILE A 195 -19.02 11.21 -16.97
C ILE A 195 -18.86 10.12 -18.02
N ALA A 196 -19.20 10.43 -19.28
CA ALA A 196 -19.03 9.51 -20.41
C ALA A 196 -17.58 9.36 -20.90
N ALA A 197 -16.62 10.07 -20.29
CA ALA A 197 -15.20 10.06 -20.65
C ALA A 197 -14.32 9.35 -19.62
N GLY A 198 -14.90 8.64 -18.64
CA GLY A 198 -14.16 7.94 -17.60
C GLY A 198 -14.80 6.63 -17.17
N THR A 199 -13.96 5.64 -16.89
CA THR A 199 -14.36 4.35 -16.31
C THR A 199 -14.91 4.54 -14.89
N HIS A 200 -15.49 3.46 -14.34
CA HIS A 200 -16.07 3.42 -13.00
C HIS A 200 -17.08 4.54 -12.77
N VAL A 201 -18.13 4.56 -13.61
CA VAL A 201 -19.23 5.54 -13.58
C VAL A 201 -18.72 6.99 -13.61
N GLY A 202 -17.66 7.27 -14.39
CA GLY A 202 -17.07 8.59 -14.54
C GLY A 202 -16.04 8.98 -13.48
N MET A 203 -15.87 8.20 -12.39
CA MET A 203 -14.98 8.57 -11.28
C MET A 203 -13.52 8.74 -11.73
N ALA A 204 -13.04 7.92 -12.66
CA ALA A 204 -11.69 8.05 -13.19
C ALA A 204 -11.49 9.45 -13.83
N ALA A 205 -12.41 9.90 -14.69
CA ALA A 205 -12.31 11.21 -15.32
C ALA A 205 -12.49 12.36 -14.33
N THR A 206 -13.49 12.30 -13.45
CA THR A 206 -13.80 13.41 -12.53
C THR A 206 -12.75 13.60 -11.44
N SER A 207 -11.90 12.60 -11.19
CA SER A 207 -10.79 12.71 -10.24
C SER A 207 -9.72 13.74 -10.66
N VAL A 208 -9.79 14.29 -11.87
CA VAL A 208 -9.03 15.48 -12.31
C VAL A 208 -9.33 16.74 -11.48
N LEU A 209 -10.34 16.70 -10.62
CA LEU A 209 -10.69 17.74 -9.67
C LEU A 209 -9.48 18.27 -8.87
N GLU A 210 -8.65 17.39 -8.31
CA GLU A 210 -7.48 17.78 -7.49
C GLU A 210 -6.51 18.70 -8.25
N PRO A 211 -5.91 18.29 -9.40
CA PRO A 211 -4.99 19.17 -10.13
C PRO A 211 -5.65 20.42 -10.70
N ILE A 212 -6.95 20.40 -11.02
CA ILE A 212 -7.68 21.61 -11.46
C ILE A 212 -7.76 22.64 -10.33
N VAL A 213 -8.06 22.21 -9.10
CA VAL A 213 -8.11 23.12 -7.95
C VAL A 213 -6.71 23.62 -7.58
N LEU A 214 -5.69 22.76 -7.63
CA LEU A 214 -4.29 23.19 -7.42
C LEU A 214 -3.85 24.22 -8.47
N LEU A 215 -4.25 24.05 -9.74
CA LEU A 215 -3.97 25.01 -10.80
C LEU A 215 -4.67 26.36 -10.54
N TYR A 216 -5.93 26.36 -10.07
CA TYR A 216 -6.58 27.58 -9.58
C TYR A 216 -5.76 28.23 -8.47
N ARG A 217 -5.31 27.47 -7.46
CA ARG A 217 -4.55 28.02 -6.33
C ARG A 217 -3.22 28.64 -6.78
N HIS A 218 -2.53 28.06 -7.76
CA HIS A 218 -1.30 28.63 -8.30
C HIS A 218 -1.51 29.87 -9.18
N THR A 219 -2.65 29.99 -9.88
CA THR A 219 -2.86 31.02 -10.92
C THR A 219 -3.79 32.16 -10.49
N GLY A 220 -4.75 31.88 -9.61
CA GLY A 220 -5.90 32.74 -9.29
C GLY A 220 -6.93 32.85 -10.42
N ASP A 221 -6.84 32.01 -11.47
CA ASP A 221 -7.75 32.07 -12.62
C ASP A 221 -9.06 31.32 -12.31
N ASN A 222 -10.15 32.08 -12.15
CA ASN A 222 -11.46 31.55 -11.73
C ASN A 222 -12.05 30.54 -12.72
N ARG A 223 -11.62 30.51 -13.99
CA ARG A 223 -12.10 29.52 -14.97
C ARG A 223 -11.86 28.08 -14.48
N TYR A 224 -10.73 27.83 -13.82
CA TYR A 224 -10.42 26.51 -13.25
C TYR A 224 -11.31 26.18 -12.05
N LEU A 225 -11.61 27.16 -11.19
CA LEU A 225 -12.52 26.96 -10.06
C LEU A 225 -13.96 26.70 -10.52
N ASP A 226 -14.40 27.38 -11.58
CA ASP A 226 -15.72 27.15 -12.18
C ASP A 226 -15.81 25.77 -12.84
N PHE A 227 -14.72 25.30 -13.44
CA PHE A 227 -14.62 23.93 -13.95
C PHE A 227 -14.65 22.90 -12.81
N ALA A 228 -13.94 23.13 -11.71
CA ALA A 228 -14.02 22.28 -10.52
C ALA A 228 -15.46 22.17 -9.99
N ARG A 229 -16.21 23.28 -9.94
CA ARG A 229 -17.64 23.28 -9.57
C ARG A 229 -18.50 22.52 -10.57
N TYR A 230 -18.19 22.60 -11.87
CA TYR A 230 -18.85 21.79 -12.89
C TYR A 230 -18.64 20.30 -12.65
N ILE A 231 -17.42 19.86 -12.35
CA ILE A 231 -17.11 18.44 -12.07
C ILE A 231 -18.01 17.90 -10.93
N ILE A 232 -18.15 18.66 -9.84
CA ILE A 232 -19.01 18.28 -8.71
C ILE A 232 -20.48 18.21 -9.16
N ARG A 233 -20.98 19.19 -9.90
CA ARG A 233 -22.37 19.15 -10.42
C ARG A 233 -22.59 17.96 -11.36
N ALA A 234 -21.59 17.61 -12.17
CA ALA A 234 -21.65 16.47 -13.09
C ALA A 234 -21.79 15.14 -12.35
N TRP A 235 -21.35 15.04 -11.08
CA TRP A 235 -21.57 13.84 -10.28
C TRP A 235 -23.04 13.47 -10.12
N ASP A 236 -23.93 14.45 -10.18
CA ASP A 236 -25.38 14.28 -10.02
C ASP A 236 -26.13 14.04 -11.33
N GLU A 237 -25.45 13.98 -12.48
CA GLU A 237 -26.03 13.51 -13.73
C GLU A 237 -26.63 12.09 -13.58
N PRO A 238 -27.64 11.67 -14.38
CA PRO A 238 -28.30 10.37 -14.22
C PRO A 238 -27.37 9.15 -14.18
N ASN A 239 -26.29 9.18 -14.97
CA ASN A 239 -25.26 8.12 -15.03
C ASN A 239 -23.99 8.48 -14.24
N GLY A 240 -24.03 9.56 -13.46
CA GLY A 240 -22.90 10.03 -12.66
C GLY A 240 -22.67 9.19 -11.40
N PRO A 241 -21.51 9.34 -10.75
CA PRO A 241 -21.12 8.56 -9.59
C PRO A 241 -21.88 8.90 -8.30
N LYS A 242 -22.61 10.03 -8.25
CA LYS A 242 -23.41 10.48 -7.10
C LYS A 242 -22.61 10.53 -5.79
N ILE A 243 -21.31 10.86 -5.82
CA ILE A 243 -20.39 10.69 -4.68
C ILE A 243 -20.92 11.39 -3.42
N ILE A 244 -21.20 12.70 -3.49
CA ILE A 244 -21.69 13.47 -2.35
C ILE A 244 -23.09 12.97 -1.94
N ALA A 245 -24.03 12.89 -2.87
CA ALA A 245 -25.41 12.50 -2.57
C ALA A 245 -25.50 11.10 -1.93
N ALA A 246 -24.75 10.12 -2.44
CA ALA A 246 -24.74 8.75 -1.93
C ALA A 246 -24.07 8.67 -0.54
N LEU A 247 -22.93 9.35 -0.33
CA LEU A 247 -22.30 9.39 0.99
C LEU A 247 -23.17 10.11 2.02
N MET A 248 -23.87 11.17 1.63
CA MET A 248 -24.77 11.89 2.53
C MET A 248 -26.00 11.07 2.89
N LYS A 249 -26.57 10.32 1.93
CA LYS A 249 -27.76 9.50 2.13
C LYS A 249 -27.46 8.18 2.85
N GLU A 250 -26.51 7.42 2.34
CA GLU A 250 -26.25 6.05 2.79
C GLU A 250 -25.14 6.01 3.85
N GLY A 251 -24.18 6.94 3.81
CA GLY A 251 -22.99 6.91 4.68
C GLY A 251 -22.09 5.69 4.44
N LYS A 252 -22.17 5.07 3.26
CA LYS A 252 -21.53 3.78 2.94
C LYS A 252 -20.71 3.84 1.66
N VAL A 253 -19.42 3.48 1.74
CA VAL A 253 -18.52 3.55 0.58
C VAL A 253 -18.75 2.40 -0.42
N ASN A 254 -19.26 1.24 0.00
CA ASN A 254 -19.64 0.16 -0.92
C ASN A 254 -20.92 0.46 -1.72
N LYS A 255 -21.74 1.42 -1.25
CA LYS A 255 -22.97 1.88 -1.92
C LYS A 255 -22.79 3.21 -2.67
N THR A 256 -21.58 3.76 -2.68
CA THR A 256 -21.27 5.00 -3.39
C THR A 256 -20.69 4.65 -4.76
N ALA A 257 -21.22 5.25 -5.83
CA ALA A 257 -20.86 4.89 -7.20
C ALA A 257 -20.96 3.36 -7.42
N ASN A 258 -19.89 2.72 -7.89
CA ASN A 258 -19.78 1.27 -8.00
C ASN A 258 -18.85 0.66 -6.92
N GLY A 259 -18.52 1.41 -5.86
CA GLY A 259 -17.66 0.93 -4.76
C GLY A 259 -16.17 0.79 -5.10
N LYS A 260 -15.71 1.20 -6.28
CA LYS A 260 -14.29 1.18 -6.66
C LYS A 260 -13.49 2.15 -5.78
N ALA A 261 -12.55 1.60 -4.99
CA ALA A 261 -11.97 2.29 -3.85
C ALA A 261 -11.01 3.42 -4.25
N TYR A 262 -10.08 3.17 -5.16
CA TYR A 262 -9.05 4.15 -5.52
C TYR A 262 -9.65 5.41 -6.15
N GLU A 263 -10.47 5.26 -7.18
CA GLU A 263 -11.08 6.37 -7.91
C GLU A 263 -12.00 7.19 -7.00
N MET A 264 -12.79 6.54 -6.14
CA MET A 264 -13.63 7.24 -5.16
C MET A 264 -12.79 8.08 -4.19
N LEU A 265 -11.78 7.47 -3.53
CA LEU A 265 -10.91 8.18 -2.61
C LEU A 265 -10.19 9.34 -3.32
N SER A 266 -9.79 9.17 -4.57
CA SER A 266 -9.12 10.22 -5.33
C SER A 266 -10.04 11.41 -5.63
N ASN A 267 -11.34 11.19 -5.87
CA ASN A 267 -12.31 12.28 -5.99
C ASN A 267 -12.49 13.00 -4.65
N LEU A 268 -12.49 12.28 -3.52
CA LEU A 268 -12.58 12.87 -2.19
C LEU A 268 -11.34 13.72 -1.83
N VAL A 269 -10.14 13.33 -2.28
CA VAL A 269 -8.93 14.16 -2.15
C VAL A 269 -9.12 15.51 -2.88
N GLY A 270 -9.65 15.49 -4.10
CA GLY A 270 -9.98 16.70 -4.84
C GLY A 270 -11.07 17.54 -4.15
N LEU A 271 -12.01 16.90 -3.47
CA LEU A 271 -13.05 17.58 -2.69
C LEU A 271 -12.48 18.34 -1.48
N CYS A 272 -11.48 17.77 -0.80
CA CYS A 272 -10.73 18.47 0.26
C CYS A 272 -10.01 19.71 -0.28
N GLU A 273 -9.36 19.62 -1.45
CA GLU A 273 -8.73 20.78 -2.08
C GLU A 273 -9.75 21.85 -2.47
N LEU A 274 -10.92 21.43 -2.98
CA LEU A 274 -11.99 22.36 -3.31
C LEU A 274 -12.49 23.10 -2.07
N ALA A 275 -12.69 22.40 -0.94
CA ALA A 275 -13.07 23.00 0.34
C ALA A 275 -12.04 24.07 0.78
N ARG A 276 -10.74 23.76 0.67
CA ARG A 276 -9.65 24.71 0.95
C ARG A 276 -9.72 25.97 0.08
N ALA A 277 -9.97 25.78 -1.22
CA ALA A 277 -10.03 26.87 -2.19
C ALA A 277 -11.29 27.74 -2.08
N THR A 278 -12.44 27.16 -1.71
CA THR A 278 -13.73 27.87 -1.66
C THR A 278 -14.06 28.44 -0.29
N GLY A 279 -13.56 27.82 0.78
CA GLY A 279 -13.99 28.11 2.15
C GLY A 279 -15.20 27.29 2.59
N ASP A 280 -15.71 26.42 1.71
CA ASP A 280 -16.91 25.62 1.95
C ASP A 280 -16.57 24.35 2.73
N ALA A 281 -16.72 24.42 4.05
CA ALA A 281 -16.46 23.31 4.95
C ALA A 281 -17.47 22.16 4.81
N ASP A 282 -18.66 22.40 4.25
CA ASP A 282 -19.68 21.35 4.07
C ASP A 282 -19.23 20.28 3.07
N LEU A 283 -18.30 20.63 2.18
CA LEU A 283 -17.64 19.68 1.27
C LEU A 283 -16.82 18.61 2.02
N LEU A 284 -16.46 18.83 3.29
CA LEU A 284 -15.74 17.84 4.10
C LEU A 284 -16.67 16.79 4.71
N VAL A 285 -17.96 17.09 4.91
CA VAL A 285 -18.93 16.16 5.52
C VAL A 285 -19.04 14.81 4.80
N PRO A 286 -19.15 14.72 3.45
CA PRO A 286 -19.12 13.43 2.76
C PRO A 286 -17.78 12.70 2.94
N VAL A 287 -16.66 13.43 3.02
CA VAL A 287 -15.33 12.85 3.26
C VAL A 287 -15.26 12.22 4.66
N GLU A 288 -15.75 12.93 5.68
CA GLU A 288 -15.84 12.43 7.06
C GLU A 288 -16.69 11.16 7.14
N LYS A 289 -17.84 11.13 6.46
CA LYS A 289 -18.70 9.92 6.40
C LYS A 289 -17.99 8.74 5.74
N ALA A 290 -17.29 8.97 4.63
CA ALA A 290 -16.52 7.92 3.96
C ALA A 290 -15.42 7.36 4.87
N ILE A 291 -14.65 8.24 5.53
CA ILE A 291 -13.60 7.83 6.48
C ILE A 291 -14.20 7.07 7.66
N ALA A 292 -15.31 7.54 8.22
CA ALA A 292 -15.98 6.89 9.35
C ALA A 292 -16.45 5.46 9.00
N ASP A 293 -17.04 5.26 7.82
CA ASP A 293 -17.45 3.93 7.36
C ASP A 293 -16.26 2.99 7.15
N ILE A 294 -15.20 3.49 6.51
CA ILE A 294 -13.96 2.73 6.28
C ILE A 294 -13.35 2.29 7.60
N VAL A 295 -13.10 3.23 8.52
CA VAL A 295 -12.42 2.97 9.79
C VAL A 295 -13.24 2.05 10.70
N SER A 296 -14.56 2.17 10.69
CA SER A 296 -15.43 1.38 11.58
C SER A 296 -15.67 -0.05 11.11
N SER A 297 -15.60 -0.34 9.80
CA SER A 297 -16.07 -1.63 9.29
C SER A 297 -15.32 -2.21 8.10
N LYS A 298 -14.38 -1.48 7.46
CA LYS A 298 -13.73 -1.91 6.19
C LYS A 298 -12.22 -1.78 6.19
N LEU A 299 -11.61 -1.57 7.36
CA LEU A 299 -10.18 -1.42 7.54
C LEU A 299 -9.58 -2.72 8.09
N TYR A 300 -8.58 -3.26 7.40
CA TYR A 300 -7.76 -4.34 7.95
C TYR A 300 -6.98 -3.86 9.18
N LEU A 301 -6.56 -4.79 10.03
CA LEU A 301 -5.71 -4.48 11.19
C LEU A 301 -4.46 -3.68 10.80
N THR A 302 -3.94 -3.90 9.59
CA THR A 302 -2.75 -3.27 9.03
C THR A 302 -3.01 -1.88 8.42
N GLY A 303 -4.24 -1.38 8.43
CA GLY A 303 -4.61 -0.09 7.81
C GLY A 303 -4.83 -0.15 6.29
N GLY A 304 -4.72 -1.33 5.67
CA GLY A 304 -5.18 -1.56 4.30
C GLY A 304 -6.70 -1.68 4.23
N MET A 305 -7.27 -1.63 3.03
CA MET A 305 -8.72 -1.72 2.78
C MET A 305 -9.00 -2.18 1.35
N SER A 306 -10.27 -2.51 1.06
CA SER A 306 -10.76 -3.05 -0.21
C SER A 306 -10.31 -4.49 -0.50
N GLN A 307 -11.12 -5.17 -1.31
CA GLN A 307 -10.89 -6.51 -1.82
C GLN A 307 -11.11 -6.48 -3.33
N GLY A 308 -10.12 -6.88 -4.12
CA GLY A 308 -10.20 -6.74 -5.58
C GLY A 308 -10.53 -5.30 -6.00
N GLU A 309 -9.90 -4.32 -5.34
CA GLU A 309 -10.02 -2.88 -5.59
C GLU A 309 -11.39 -2.26 -5.25
N HIS A 310 -12.32 -3.02 -4.68
CA HIS A 310 -13.66 -2.55 -4.33
C HIS A 310 -13.91 -2.62 -2.83
N PHE A 311 -14.68 -1.66 -2.31
CA PHE A 311 -15.27 -1.76 -0.99
C PHE A 311 -16.36 -2.84 -0.99
N LYS A 312 -16.33 -3.70 0.02
CA LYS A 312 -17.28 -4.79 0.22
C LYS A 312 -18.22 -4.49 1.39
N GLU A 313 -19.07 -5.45 1.73
CA GLU A 313 -19.94 -5.36 2.91
C GLU A 313 -19.14 -5.18 4.21
N ASP A 314 -19.82 -4.70 5.25
CA ASP A 314 -19.23 -4.47 6.57
C ASP A 314 -18.56 -5.75 7.08
N TYR A 315 -17.31 -5.60 7.56
CA TYR A 315 -16.48 -6.67 8.12
C TYR A 315 -16.10 -7.81 7.16
N HIS A 316 -16.34 -7.66 5.85
CA HIS A 316 -15.83 -8.56 4.82
C HIS A 316 -14.34 -8.28 4.55
N LEU A 317 -13.48 -8.89 5.38
CA LEU A 317 -12.03 -8.65 5.41
C LEU A 317 -11.25 -9.99 5.34
N PRO A 318 -11.27 -10.70 4.19
CA PRO A 318 -10.49 -11.93 4.01
C PRO A 318 -8.98 -11.68 4.08
N ASN A 319 -8.20 -12.62 4.60
CA ASN A 319 -6.75 -12.47 4.79
C ASN A 319 -5.90 -13.03 3.63
N GLY A 320 -6.43 -14.05 2.93
CA GLY A 320 -5.69 -14.91 2.02
C GLY A 320 -5.24 -14.24 0.71
N MET A 321 -4.33 -14.90 0.01
CA MET A 321 -3.74 -14.39 -1.23
C MET A 321 -4.76 -14.28 -2.38
N GLY A 322 -5.65 -15.26 -2.54
CA GLY A 322 -6.70 -15.26 -3.56
C GLY A 322 -7.73 -14.15 -3.39
N ALA A 323 -7.77 -13.50 -2.23
CA ALA A 323 -8.72 -12.43 -1.98
C ALA A 323 -8.30 -11.08 -2.58
N HIS A 324 -7.09 -10.93 -3.13
CA HIS A 324 -6.60 -9.65 -3.66
C HIS A 324 -6.77 -8.51 -2.63
N VAL A 325 -6.23 -8.75 -1.44
CA VAL A 325 -6.32 -7.85 -0.30
C VAL A 325 -5.60 -6.55 -0.62
N SER A 326 -6.35 -5.45 -0.53
CA SER A 326 -5.86 -4.08 -0.47
C SER A 326 -4.79 -3.72 -1.50
N GLU A 327 -5.25 -3.07 -2.56
CA GLU A 327 -4.41 -2.50 -3.59
C GLU A 327 -3.49 -1.39 -3.04
N THR A 328 -2.23 -1.36 -3.48
CA THR A 328 -1.26 -0.31 -3.09
C THR A 328 -1.72 1.11 -3.49
N CYS A 329 -2.41 1.27 -4.63
CA CYS A 329 -2.99 2.57 -5.03
C CYS A 329 -4.06 3.07 -4.03
N VAL A 330 -4.88 2.15 -3.52
CA VAL A 330 -5.90 2.47 -2.50
C VAL A 330 -5.21 2.92 -1.22
N SER A 331 -4.19 2.19 -0.75
CA SER A 331 -3.41 2.57 0.44
C SER A 331 -2.70 3.93 0.28
N THR A 332 -2.14 4.20 -0.90
CA THR A 332 -1.52 5.49 -1.21
C THR A 332 -2.52 6.64 -1.16
N THR A 333 -3.68 6.46 -1.77
CA THR A 333 -4.71 7.50 -1.83
C THR A 333 -5.40 7.70 -0.50
N TRP A 334 -5.50 6.65 0.31
CA TRP A 334 -5.91 6.72 1.70
C TRP A 334 -5.00 7.62 2.53
N ILE A 335 -3.67 7.50 2.38
CA ILE A 335 -2.71 8.39 3.02
C ILE A 335 -2.93 9.85 2.59
N GLN A 336 -3.11 10.09 1.29
CA GLN A 336 -3.40 11.44 0.79
C GLN A 336 -4.68 12.01 1.43
N LEU A 337 -5.76 11.23 1.47
CA LEU A 337 -7.04 11.68 2.03
C LEU A 337 -6.96 11.95 3.54
N LEU A 338 -6.33 11.05 4.29
CA LEU A 338 -6.10 11.22 5.72
C LEU A 338 -5.24 12.44 6.01
N GLN A 339 -4.18 12.67 5.24
CA GLN A 339 -3.32 13.84 5.41
C GLN A 339 -4.09 15.14 5.15
N GLN A 340 -4.92 15.19 4.10
CA GLN A 340 -5.78 16.35 3.81
C GLN A 340 -6.74 16.64 4.97
N MET A 341 -7.46 15.62 5.44
CA MET A 341 -8.39 15.77 6.56
C MET A 341 -7.66 16.11 7.86
N PHE A 342 -6.48 15.57 8.09
CA PHE A 342 -5.69 15.90 9.26
C PHE A 342 -5.26 17.37 9.25
N ARG A 343 -4.80 17.87 8.10
CA ARG A 343 -4.42 19.27 7.91
C ARG A 343 -5.59 20.23 8.11
N LEU A 344 -6.74 19.94 7.49
CA LEU A 344 -7.93 20.80 7.53
C LEU A 344 -8.59 20.82 8.91
N THR A 345 -8.63 19.68 9.61
CA THR A 345 -9.40 19.54 10.86
C THR A 345 -8.55 19.58 12.14
N GLY A 346 -7.26 19.22 12.05
CA GLY A 346 -6.39 18.99 13.19
C GLY A 346 -6.78 17.77 14.04
N HIS A 347 -7.70 16.92 13.57
CA HIS A 347 -8.22 15.83 14.38
C HIS A 347 -7.24 14.64 14.42
N PRO A 348 -6.77 14.22 15.62
CA PRO A 348 -5.68 13.25 15.78
C PRO A 348 -6.01 11.84 15.29
N ALA A 349 -7.30 11.49 15.15
CA ALA A 349 -7.72 10.19 14.61
C ALA A 349 -7.19 9.96 13.20
N TYR A 350 -7.11 11.00 12.36
CA TYR A 350 -6.51 10.89 11.04
C TYR A 350 -5.00 10.59 11.11
N GLY A 351 -4.29 11.24 12.03
CA GLY A 351 -2.88 10.97 12.34
C GLY A 351 -2.62 9.54 12.83
N ARG A 352 -3.55 8.97 13.60
CA ARG A 352 -3.51 7.55 14.04
C ARG A 352 -3.63 6.59 12.86
N GLU A 353 -4.55 6.85 11.93
CA GLU A 353 -4.70 5.99 10.77
C GLU A 353 -3.55 6.15 9.77
N LEU A 354 -2.93 7.34 9.69
CA LEU A 354 -1.67 7.55 8.96
C LEU A 354 -0.56 6.67 9.55
N GLU A 355 -0.35 6.67 10.87
CA GLU A 355 0.62 5.78 11.52
C GLU A 355 0.31 4.30 11.20
N ARG A 356 -0.95 3.88 11.33
CA ARG A 356 -1.34 2.48 11.07
C ARG A 356 -0.96 2.03 9.66
N VAL A 357 -1.34 2.77 8.63
CA VAL A 357 -1.08 2.38 7.23
C VAL A 357 0.39 2.51 6.84
N LEU A 358 1.10 3.55 7.32
CA LEU A 358 2.50 3.79 6.97
C LEU A 358 3.43 2.70 7.52
N TYR A 359 3.26 2.31 8.78
CA TYR A 359 4.11 1.32 9.45
C TYR A 359 3.76 -0.12 9.10
N ASN A 360 2.57 -0.36 8.55
CA ASN A 360 2.09 -1.70 8.23
C ASN A 360 1.83 -1.85 6.73
N HIS A 361 0.62 -1.54 6.25
CA HIS A 361 0.22 -1.96 4.91
C HIS A 361 1.06 -1.35 3.78
N LEU A 362 1.37 -0.04 3.83
CA LEU A 362 2.22 0.59 2.82
C LEU A 362 3.64 0.03 2.87
N ALA A 363 4.26 -0.02 4.06
CA ALA A 363 5.61 -0.55 4.22
C ALA A 363 5.70 -2.05 3.88
N ALA A 364 4.62 -2.82 4.05
CA ALA A 364 4.54 -4.22 3.64
C ALA A 364 4.42 -4.41 2.14
N ALA A 365 3.78 -3.46 1.44
CA ALA A 365 3.70 -3.45 -0.02
C ALA A 365 5.05 -3.05 -0.65
N GLN A 366 5.91 -2.33 0.07
CA GLN A 366 7.28 -2.03 -0.35
C GLN A 366 8.21 -3.19 -0.01
N ARG A 367 9.00 -3.68 -0.97
CA ARG A 367 10.08 -4.61 -0.65
C ARG A 367 11.06 -3.94 0.31
N PRO A 368 11.61 -4.62 1.34
CA PRO A 368 12.44 -3.97 2.33
C PRO A 368 13.69 -3.23 1.83
N ASP A 369 14.20 -3.56 0.64
CA ASP A 369 15.31 -2.86 -0.01
C ASP A 369 14.86 -1.65 -0.86
N GLY A 370 13.56 -1.37 -0.91
CA GLY A 370 12.93 -0.29 -1.66
C GLY A 370 12.74 -0.55 -3.17
N THR A 371 13.28 -1.63 -3.74
CA THR A 371 13.40 -1.82 -5.19
C THR A 371 12.09 -2.17 -5.91
N GLN A 372 11.17 -2.83 -5.21
CA GLN A 372 9.97 -3.46 -5.78
C GLN A 372 8.73 -3.21 -4.91
N TRP A 373 7.56 -3.39 -5.52
CA TRP A 373 6.28 -3.17 -4.86
C TRP A 373 5.29 -4.30 -5.17
N CYS A 374 4.41 -4.59 -4.21
CA CYS A 374 3.24 -5.45 -4.40
C CYS A 374 2.10 -4.66 -5.06
N TYR A 375 1.25 -5.36 -5.83
CA TYR A 375 -0.04 -4.83 -6.24
C TYR A 375 -1.05 -4.98 -5.11
N PHE A 376 -1.30 -6.23 -4.69
CA PHE A 376 -2.09 -6.61 -3.53
C PHE A 376 -1.17 -7.17 -2.46
N THR A 377 -1.49 -6.91 -1.19
CA THR A 377 -0.68 -7.37 -0.05
C THR A 377 -1.57 -8.09 0.94
N SER A 378 -1.59 -9.42 0.87
CA SER A 378 -2.34 -10.29 1.79
C SER A 378 -1.81 -10.23 3.23
N LEU A 379 -2.61 -10.70 4.19
CA LEU A 379 -2.23 -10.78 5.60
C LEU A 379 -1.63 -12.15 5.96
N GLU A 380 -1.59 -13.07 5.00
CA GLU A 380 -0.97 -14.39 5.08
C GLU A 380 -0.50 -14.86 3.69
N GLY A 381 0.40 -15.85 3.66
CA GLY A 381 0.97 -16.40 2.43
C GLY A 381 2.31 -15.77 2.07
N THR A 382 2.46 -15.28 0.83
CA THR A 382 3.70 -14.69 0.32
C THR A 382 3.42 -13.31 -0.28
N LYS A 383 4.47 -12.48 -0.42
CA LYS A 383 4.35 -11.16 -1.01
C LYS A 383 4.84 -11.15 -2.46
N PRO A 384 3.97 -10.86 -3.44
CA PRO A 384 4.33 -10.90 -4.86
C PRO A 384 5.01 -9.59 -5.31
N TYR A 385 6.20 -9.30 -4.78
CA TYR A 385 6.97 -8.11 -5.18
C TYR A 385 7.35 -8.17 -6.68
N GLY A 386 7.12 -7.08 -7.41
CA GLY A 386 7.46 -6.97 -8.82
C GLY A 386 8.11 -5.64 -9.19
N PRO A 387 9.03 -5.60 -10.19
CA PRO A 387 9.69 -4.38 -10.65
C PRO A 387 8.97 -3.68 -11.81
N GLY A 388 7.88 -4.27 -12.35
CA GLY A 388 7.23 -3.83 -13.59
C GLY A 388 6.52 -2.48 -13.50
N ILE A 389 6.12 -1.93 -14.64
CA ILE A 389 5.34 -0.69 -14.70
C ILE A 389 3.86 -1.06 -14.62
N ASN A 390 3.25 -0.73 -13.48
CA ASN A 390 1.81 -0.77 -13.26
C ASN A 390 1.41 0.37 -12.31
N CYS A 391 0.11 0.52 -12.08
CA CYS A 391 -0.44 1.59 -11.24
C CYS A 391 0.13 1.57 -9.82
N CYS A 392 0.26 0.39 -9.21
CA CYS A 392 0.74 0.19 -7.84
C CYS A 392 2.23 0.48 -7.69
N VAL A 393 3.05 0.02 -8.64
CA VAL A 393 4.50 0.26 -8.66
C VAL A 393 4.83 1.75 -8.95
N SER A 394 3.85 2.52 -9.42
CA SER A 394 3.93 3.98 -9.57
C SER A 394 3.34 4.74 -8.38
N SER A 395 2.33 4.17 -7.71
CA SER A 395 1.62 4.84 -6.60
C SER A 395 2.29 4.59 -5.24
N GLY A 396 2.77 3.37 -4.97
CA GLY A 396 3.49 3.05 -3.74
C GLY A 396 4.63 4.03 -3.42
N PRO A 397 5.52 4.33 -4.39
CA PRO A 397 6.57 5.34 -4.19
C PRO A 397 6.06 6.74 -3.85
N ARG A 398 4.87 7.13 -4.33
CA ARG A 398 4.23 8.40 -3.95
C ARG A 398 3.80 8.36 -2.49
N GLY A 399 3.16 7.28 -2.06
CA GLY A 399 2.75 7.09 -0.66
C GLY A 399 3.95 7.15 0.30
N MET A 400 5.07 6.53 -0.08
CA MET A 400 6.28 6.55 0.73
C MET A 400 6.96 7.92 0.73
N ALA A 401 6.99 8.64 -0.40
CA ALA A 401 7.51 10.00 -0.44
C ALA A 401 6.70 10.99 0.43
N LEU A 402 5.38 10.78 0.55
CA LEU A 402 4.50 11.59 1.42
C LEU A 402 4.71 11.31 2.92
N ALA A 403 5.34 10.18 3.29
CA ALA A 403 5.47 9.77 4.67
C ALA A 403 6.26 10.78 5.53
N ALA A 404 7.29 11.42 4.97
CA ALA A 404 8.05 12.48 5.65
C ALA A 404 7.15 13.66 6.07
N GLN A 405 6.24 14.09 5.19
CA GLN A 405 5.31 15.19 5.46
C GLN A 405 4.17 14.80 6.40
N CYS A 406 4.09 13.54 6.82
CA CYS A 406 3.13 13.07 7.82
C CYS A 406 3.67 13.12 9.26
N ALA A 407 4.97 13.37 9.45
CA ALA A 407 5.62 13.28 10.76
C ALA A 407 5.39 14.49 11.66
N TYR A 408 5.58 15.70 11.10
CA TYR A 408 5.53 16.94 11.87
C TYR A 408 4.72 18.00 11.12
N TYR A 409 4.02 18.85 11.87
CA TYR A 409 3.25 19.96 11.35
C TYR A 409 3.50 21.21 12.19
N LYS A 410 3.31 22.38 11.58
CA LYS A 410 3.23 23.65 12.30
C LYS A 410 1.77 23.99 12.58
N SER A 411 1.46 24.50 13.76
CA SER A 411 0.14 24.99 14.13
C SER A 411 0.26 26.22 15.03
N ARG A 412 -0.89 26.77 15.45
CA ARG A 412 -0.95 27.87 16.40
C ARG A 412 -1.89 27.54 17.54
N ASP A 413 -1.57 28.05 18.73
CA ASP A 413 -2.48 27.98 19.87
C ASP A 413 -3.59 29.05 19.76
N ALA A 414 -4.48 29.09 20.76
CA ALA A 414 -5.61 30.03 20.80
C ALA A 414 -5.16 31.51 20.88
N GLN A 415 -3.91 31.78 21.28
CA GLN A 415 -3.32 33.10 21.34
C GLN A 415 -2.48 33.42 20.09
N GLY A 416 -2.46 32.54 19.09
CA GLY A 416 -1.73 32.73 17.84
C GLY A 416 -0.23 32.44 17.93
N ARG A 417 0.24 31.83 19.03
CA ARG A 417 1.65 31.46 19.23
C ARG A 417 1.97 30.16 18.50
N ASP A 418 3.19 30.05 17.99
CA ASP A 418 3.63 28.87 17.24
C ASP A 418 3.65 27.61 18.11
N VAL A 419 3.19 26.50 17.53
CA VAL A 419 3.21 25.16 18.11
C VAL A 419 3.74 24.19 17.06
N VAL A 420 4.62 23.26 17.46
CA VAL A 420 5.01 22.12 16.63
C VAL A 420 4.17 20.91 17.03
N PHE A 421 3.45 20.35 16.06
CA PHE A 421 2.68 19.13 16.23
C PHE A 421 3.52 17.92 15.78
N ILE A 422 3.70 16.95 16.69
CA ILE A 422 4.39 15.68 16.46
C ILE A 422 3.33 14.60 16.25
N ASN A 423 3.29 14.03 15.06
CA ASN A 423 2.38 12.95 14.71
C ASN A 423 3.06 11.58 14.69
N LEU A 424 4.28 11.47 14.15
CA LEU A 424 5.04 10.22 14.11
C LEU A 424 6.22 10.27 15.08
N PHE A 425 6.61 9.11 15.60
CA PHE A 425 7.57 8.97 16.70
C PHE A 425 8.94 8.43 16.25
N GLU A 426 9.32 8.66 14.99
CA GLU A 426 10.68 8.36 14.55
C GLU A 426 11.69 9.31 15.20
N PRO A 427 12.92 8.84 15.49
CA PRO A 427 14.05 9.73 15.64
C PRO A 427 14.27 10.52 14.34
N GLY A 428 14.88 11.71 14.46
CA GLY A 428 15.13 12.54 13.30
C GLY A 428 15.38 14.00 13.64
N ARG A 429 15.24 14.85 12.63
CA ARG A 429 15.45 16.29 12.71
C ARG A 429 14.35 17.03 11.98
N LEU A 430 13.93 18.15 12.57
CA LEU A 430 13.08 19.14 11.93
C LEU A 430 13.77 20.50 11.96
N ASN A 431 13.90 21.14 10.80
CA ASN A 431 14.28 22.54 10.67
C ASN A 431 13.02 23.38 10.45
N VAL A 432 12.77 24.39 11.27
CA VAL A 432 11.52 25.16 11.21
C VAL A 432 11.74 26.59 11.66
N VAL A 433 10.99 27.53 11.08
CA VAL A 433 10.95 28.92 11.56
C VAL A 433 9.85 29.07 12.61
N LEU A 434 10.22 29.43 13.84
CA LEU A 434 9.32 29.65 14.97
C LEU A 434 9.53 31.06 15.53
N ASP A 435 8.47 31.83 15.67
CA ASP A 435 8.52 33.25 16.11
C ASP A 435 9.55 34.08 15.30
N GLY A 436 9.60 33.84 13.98
CA GLY A 436 10.52 34.51 13.06
C GLY A 436 11.98 34.06 13.13
N GLN A 437 12.32 33.06 13.94
CA GLN A 437 13.70 32.56 14.11
C GLN A 437 13.86 31.12 13.59
N PRO A 438 15.01 30.77 12.99
CA PRO A 438 15.30 29.39 12.62
C PRO A 438 15.57 28.54 13.87
N VAL A 439 14.89 27.41 13.98
CA VAL A 439 14.99 26.45 15.07
C VAL A 439 15.18 25.05 14.50
N THR A 440 16.12 24.31 15.05
CA THR A 440 16.27 22.88 14.77
C THR A 440 15.78 22.08 15.97
N LEU A 441 14.83 21.18 15.74
CA LEU A 441 14.36 20.20 16.71
C LEU A 441 14.95 18.84 16.35
N THR A 442 15.78 18.28 17.23
CA THR A 442 16.28 16.91 17.08
C THR A 442 15.45 15.99 17.95
N PHE A 443 14.76 15.05 17.34
CA PHE A 443 13.98 14.03 18.01
C PHE A 443 14.86 12.81 18.26
N GLU A 444 14.98 12.43 19.53
CA GLU A 444 15.77 11.30 19.99
C GLU A 444 14.78 10.27 20.57
N SER A 445 14.80 9.05 20.04
CA SER A 445 14.03 7.94 20.61
C SER A 445 14.82 6.65 20.53
N PRO A 446 15.12 5.99 21.67
CA PRO A 446 15.60 4.63 21.68
C PRO A 446 14.47 3.62 21.41
N PHE A 447 13.30 4.02 20.92
CA PHE A 447 12.25 3.08 20.55
C PHE A 447 12.68 2.32 19.28
N PRO A 448 12.54 0.98 19.22
CA PRO A 448 11.82 0.08 20.12
C PRO A 448 12.61 -0.50 21.31
N GLU A 449 13.89 -0.19 21.50
CA GLU A 449 14.69 -0.67 22.65
C GLU A 449 14.14 -0.17 23.99
N ALA A 450 13.74 1.10 24.06
CA ALA A 450 13.14 1.72 25.24
C ALA A 450 12.05 2.72 24.85
N GLY A 451 10.98 2.74 25.64
CA GLY A 451 9.81 3.56 25.39
C GLY A 451 9.95 5.00 25.86
N GLU A 452 10.80 5.79 25.22
CA GLU A 452 10.90 7.24 25.45
C GLU A 452 11.10 7.97 24.12
N MET A 453 10.48 9.13 23.95
CA MET A 453 10.84 10.07 22.91
C MET A 453 11.10 11.43 23.55
N SER A 454 12.23 12.03 23.19
CA SER A 454 12.61 13.36 23.62
C SER A 454 12.93 14.26 22.44
N VAL A 455 12.87 15.56 22.68
CA VAL A 455 13.32 16.58 21.73
C VAL A 455 14.45 17.38 22.35
N ARG A 456 15.43 17.73 21.51
CA ARG A 456 16.47 18.71 21.80
C ARG A 456 16.29 19.92 20.91
N VAL A 457 16.32 21.11 21.49
CA VAL A 457 16.13 22.38 20.78
C VAL A 457 17.49 23.00 20.49
N SER A 458 17.73 23.38 19.23
CA SER A 458 18.83 24.25 18.84
C SER A 458 18.31 25.54 18.24
N THR A 459 18.78 26.67 18.77
CA THR A 459 18.30 28.01 18.41
C THR A 459 19.42 29.04 18.64
N PRO A 460 19.54 30.08 17.82
CA PRO A 460 20.54 31.13 18.02
C PRO A 460 20.26 32.00 19.26
N GLN A 461 18.98 32.23 19.58
CA GLN A 461 18.54 32.98 20.76
C GLN A 461 17.34 32.30 21.42
N PRO A 462 17.01 32.63 22.69
CA PRO A 462 15.80 32.11 23.32
C PRO A 462 14.55 32.40 22.49
N VAL A 463 13.73 31.38 22.27
CA VAL A 463 12.53 31.42 21.40
C VAL A 463 11.33 30.82 22.12
N THR A 464 10.12 31.34 21.88
CA THR A 464 8.90 30.88 22.56
C THR A 464 8.01 30.08 21.62
N PHE A 465 7.76 28.81 21.94
CA PHE A 465 6.82 27.97 21.18
C PHE A 465 6.31 26.82 22.04
N GLY A 466 5.19 26.23 21.64
CA GLY A 466 4.61 25.03 22.26
C GLY A 466 4.92 23.75 21.51
N LEU A 467 4.72 22.61 22.17
CA LEU A 467 4.80 21.30 21.54
C LEU A 467 3.49 20.56 21.76
N GLN A 468 2.99 19.89 20.74
CA GLN A 468 1.81 19.05 20.83
C GLN A 468 2.14 17.69 20.21
N CYS A 469 1.95 16.62 20.97
CA CYS A 469 2.23 15.28 20.51
C CYS A 469 0.93 14.49 20.44
N ARG A 470 0.70 13.75 19.36
CA ARG A 470 -0.38 12.74 19.33
C ARG A 470 -0.15 11.73 20.47
N VAL A 471 -1.22 11.15 21.01
CA VAL A 471 -1.13 9.96 21.87
C VAL A 471 -1.22 8.72 20.97
N PRO A 472 -0.20 7.84 20.95
CA PRO A 472 -0.32 6.58 20.24
C PRO A 472 -1.44 5.72 20.85
N SER A 473 -2.31 5.16 20.03
CA SER A 473 -3.43 4.34 20.50
C SER A 473 -2.99 2.99 21.05
N TRP A 474 -1.78 2.56 20.70
CA TRP A 474 -1.20 1.30 21.10
C TRP A 474 -0.53 1.33 22.48
N ASP A 475 -0.21 2.52 23.00
CA ASP A 475 0.37 2.71 24.32
C ASP A 475 0.12 4.15 24.78
N PRO A 476 -0.95 4.40 25.56
CA PRO A 476 -1.23 5.74 26.07
C PRO A 476 -0.07 6.16 26.98
N PRO A 477 0.57 7.32 26.74
CA PRO A 477 1.79 7.66 27.44
C PRO A 477 1.52 7.93 28.91
N ALA A 478 2.49 7.56 29.76
CA ALA A 478 2.47 7.99 31.16
C ALA A 478 2.50 9.53 31.22
N PRO A 479 1.74 10.19 32.12
CA PRO A 479 1.56 11.64 32.09
C PRO A 479 2.89 12.37 32.33
N ILE A 480 3.33 13.14 31.33
CA ILE A 480 4.44 14.11 31.44
C ILE A 480 3.87 15.55 31.57
N SER A 481 2.59 15.74 31.25
CA SER A 481 1.79 16.96 31.35
C SER A 481 0.30 16.58 31.34
N PRO A 482 -0.65 17.45 31.73
CA PRO A 482 -2.07 17.07 31.74
C PRO A 482 -2.53 16.66 30.33
N ARG A 483 -2.99 15.41 30.21
CA ARG A 483 -3.62 14.87 29.00
C ARG A 483 -4.92 15.62 28.75
N SER A 484 -5.13 16.09 27.52
CA SER A 484 -6.48 16.50 27.09
C SER A 484 -7.20 15.25 26.58
N GLU A 485 -8.14 14.72 27.36
CA GLU A 485 -8.98 13.58 26.95
C GLU A 485 -9.78 13.89 25.68
N ALA A 486 -10.18 15.14 25.48
CA ALA A 486 -10.94 15.58 24.32
C ALA A 486 -10.15 15.55 22.99
N THR A 487 -8.82 15.50 23.02
CA THR A 487 -8.00 15.62 21.81
C THR A 487 -6.92 14.56 21.67
N ASP A 488 -6.89 13.52 22.51
CA ASP A 488 -5.89 12.44 22.49
C ASP A 488 -4.46 12.94 22.17
N THR A 489 -4.08 14.07 22.79
CA THR A 489 -2.77 14.71 22.63
C THR A 489 -2.16 15.07 23.97
N VAL A 490 -0.83 15.00 24.03
CA VAL A 490 -0.02 15.58 25.11
C VAL A 490 0.43 16.96 24.64
N ARG A 491 0.19 17.98 25.46
CA ARG A 491 0.54 19.37 25.12
C ARG A 491 1.49 19.95 26.15
N LEU A 492 2.55 20.55 25.64
CA LEU A 492 3.41 21.47 26.36
C LEU A 492 3.06 22.89 25.89
N ALA A 493 2.48 23.67 26.79
CA ALA A 493 2.09 25.04 26.50
C ALA A 493 3.29 25.88 26.03
N PRO A 494 3.08 26.88 25.16
CA PRO A 494 4.17 27.73 24.72
C PRO A 494 4.95 28.34 25.89
N ARG A 495 6.25 28.10 25.88
CA ARG A 495 7.21 28.61 26.84
C ARG A 495 8.50 28.98 26.13
N GLN A 496 9.37 29.71 26.82
CA GLN A 496 10.69 30.02 26.30
C GLN A 496 11.57 28.77 26.32
N TRP A 497 12.33 28.56 25.25
CA TRP A 497 13.32 27.50 25.07
C TRP A 497 14.71 28.09 24.88
N ARG A 498 15.73 27.42 25.43
CA ARG A 498 17.14 27.79 25.26
C ARG A 498 17.88 26.79 24.38
N ASN A 499 18.98 27.24 23.77
CA ASN A 499 19.83 26.37 22.96
C ASN A 499 20.36 25.19 23.78
N GLY A 500 20.26 23.98 23.22
CA GLY A 500 20.70 22.73 23.84
C GLY A 500 19.70 22.12 24.83
N GLU A 501 18.59 22.80 25.12
CA GLU A 501 17.57 22.32 26.05
C GLU A 501 16.92 21.02 25.56
N ARG A 502 16.76 20.04 26.45
CA ARG A 502 16.15 18.73 26.17
C ARG A 502 14.86 18.57 26.96
N GLN A 503 13.82 18.07 26.31
CA GLN A 503 12.53 17.75 26.92
C GLN A 503 12.09 16.34 26.54
N VAL A 504 11.65 15.55 27.53
CA VAL A 504 10.96 14.29 27.25
C VAL A 504 9.53 14.60 26.81
N LEU A 505 9.11 14.10 25.66
CA LEU A 505 7.78 14.32 25.07
C LEU A 505 6.78 13.30 25.56
N VAL A 506 7.13 12.02 25.44
CA VAL A 506 6.28 10.88 25.79
C VAL A 506 7.12 9.73 26.34
N ARG A 507 6.51 8.93 27.21
CA ARG A 507 6.98 7.62 27.64
C ARG A 507 6.01 6.56 27.16
N LEU A 508 6.52 5.46 26.62
CA LEU A 508 5.81 4.38 25.96
C LEU A 508 6.06 3.06 26.74
N PRO A 509 5.44 2.89 27.92
CA PRO A 509 5.76 1.80 28.84
C PRO A 509 5.21 0.42 28.45
N SER A 510 4.23 0.32 27.55
CA SER A 510 3.50 -0.92 27.24
C SER A 510 3.25 -1.10 25.73
N PRO A 511 4.32 -1.28 24.93
CA PRO A 511 4.19 -1.36 23.48
C PRO A 511 3.61 -2.70 22.96
N GLN A 512 3.65 -3.77 23.75
CA GLN A 512 3.16 -5.09 23.34
C GLN A 512 1.65 -5.23 23.45
N ARG A 513 1.01 -5.86 22.45
CA ARG A 513 -0.43 -6.13 22.45
C ARG A 513 -0.74 -7.48 21.83
N LEU A 514 -1.65 -8.22 22.47
CA LEU A 514 -2.38 -9.33 21.87
C LEU A 514 -3.74 -8.80 21.38
N ILE A 515 -4.00 -8.94 20.08
CA ILE A 515 -5.24 -8.48 19.44
C ILE A 515 -6.10 -9.70 19.13
N ILE A 516 -7.24 -9.82 19.80
CA ILE A 516 -8.19 -10.92 19.56
C ILE A 516 -8.96 -10.64 18.28
N GLY A 517 -8.99 -11.64 17.40
CA GLY A 517 -9.67 -11.57 16.12
C GLY A 517 -11.19 -11.54 16.28
N GLN A 518 -11.83 -10.75 15.42
CA GLN A 518 -13.27 -10.58 15.34
C GLN A 518 -13.76 -10.96 13.93
N HIS A 519 -15.06 -11.19 13.78
CA HIS A 519 -15.70 -11.52 12.49
C HIS A 519 -15.02 -12.71 11.79
N GLY A 520 -14.45 -12.51 10.59
CA GLY A 520 -13.71 -13.54 9.85
C GLY A 520 -12.46 -14.10 10.57
N ASN A 521 -12.05 -13.50 11.69
CA ASN A 521 -10.89 -13.90 12.48
C ASN A 521 -11.25 -14.45 13.87
N LEU A 522 -12.52 -14.83 14.13
CA LEU A 522 -12.90 -15.44 15.41
C LEU A 522 -12.02 -16.67 15.75
N GLY A 523 -11.59 -16.75 17.01
CA GLY A 523 -10.68 -17.80 17.49
C GLY A 523 -9.22 -17.64 17.04
N ARG A 524 -8.89 -16.55 16.35
CA ARG A 524 -7.51 -16.15 16.01
C ARG A 524 -7.05 -14.96 16.85
N ALA A 525 -5.74 -14.76 16.94
CA ALA A 525 -5.16 -13.56 17.52
C ALA A 525 -3.91 -13.13 16.73
N ALA A 526 -3.63 -11.83 16.77
CA ALA A 526 -2.44 -11.22 16.21
C ALA A 526 -1.60 -10.58 17.31
N LEU A 527 -0.29 -10.57 17.13
CA LEU A 527 0.63 -9.85 18.00
C LEU A 527 0.98 -8.50 17.38
N ALA A 528 1.13 -7.47 18.21
CA ALA A 528 1.63 -6.17 17.80
C ALA A 528 2.65 -5.65 18.82
N TYR A 529 3.61 -4.86 18.34
CA TYR A 529 4.56 -4.13 19.15
C TYR A 529 4.63 -2.69 18.63
N GLY A 530 4.21 -1.73 19.45
CA GLY A 530 4.13 -0.35 19.02
C GLY A 530 3.16 -0.15 17.84
N PRO A 531 3.60 0.58 16.79
CA PRO A 531 2.82 0.75 15.56
C PRO A 531 2.86 -0.50 14.67
N TRP A 532 3.75 -1.47 14.90
CA TRP A 532 3.90 -2.64 14.05
C TRP A 532 2.97 -3.78 14.45
N VAL A 533 2.14 -4.22 13.52
CA VAL A 533 1.54 -5.55 13.52
C VAL A 533 2.64 -6.55 13.19
N LEU A 534 2.72 -7.63 13.95
CA LEU A 534 3.73 -8.67 13.77
C LEU A 534 3.15 -9.84 12.98
N ALA A 535 4.04 -10.58 12.32
CA ALA A 535 3.71 -11.81 11.62
C ALA A 535 4.73 -12.89 11.98
N PHE A 536 4.25 -14.12 12.06
CA PHE A 536 5.10 -15.30 12.00
C PHE A 536 5.63 -15.41 10.57
N ASP A 537 6.93 -15.66 10.40
CA ASP A 537 7.55 -15.90 9.08
C ASP A 537 8.31 -17.24 9.12
N SER A 538 7.92 -18.18 8.27
CA SER A 538 8.54 -19.51 8.19
C SER A 538 10.04 -19.45 7.89
N ALA A 539 10.53 -18.41 7.19
CA ALA A 539 11.97 -18.26 6.93
C ALA A 539 12.77 -17.94 8.21
N LEU A 540 12.13 -17.33 9.22
CA LEU A 540 12.74 -17.07 10.54
C LEU A 540 12.55 -18.23 11.52
N ASN A 541 11.71 -19.21 11.18
CA ASN A 541 11.25 -20.28 12.07
C ASN A 541 11.46 -21.67 11.43
N THR A 542 12.66 -21.92 10.89
CA THR A 542 12.99 -23.19 10.24
C THR A 542 12.75 -24.39 11.16
N GLY A 543 12.04 -25.40 10.68
CA GLY A 543 11.71 -26.61 11.44
C GLY A 543 10.47 -26.50 12.34
N MET A 544 9.77 -25.35 12.30
CA MET A 544 8.41 -25.24 12.81
C MET A 544 7.38 -25.63 11.75
N GLU A 545 6.17 -25.94 12.22
CA GLU A 545 5.06 -26.26 11.33
C GLU A 545 4.52 -25.03 10.61
N SER A 546 3.67 -25.29 9.61
CA SER A 546 2.93 -24.24 8.90
C SER A 546 2.19 -23.33 9.90
N PRO A 547 2.23 -21.99 9.74
CA PRO A 547 1.61 -21.07 10.67
C PRO A 547 0.09 -21.28 10.85
N ASN A 548 -0.58 -21.90 9.86
CA ASN A 548 -2.00 -22.27 9.95
C ASN A 548 -2.32 -23.29 11.06
N LEU A 549 -1.31 -24.03 11.51
CA LEU A 549 -1.40 -25.06 12.55
C LEU A 549 -1.00 -24.56 13.94
N LEU A 550 -0.37 -23.38 13.99
CA LEU A 550 0.20 -22.84 15.21
C LEU A 550 -0.84 -22.03 15.98
N GLY A 551 -0.81 -22.21 17.29
CA GLY A 551 -1.50 -21.33 18.24
C GLY A 551 -0.52 -20.68 19.19
N LEU A 552 -0.84 -19.42 19.53
CA LEU A 552 -0.16 -18.69 20.58
C LEU A 552 -0.45 -19.34 21.93
N VAL A 553 0.56 -19.43 22.79
CA VAL A 553 0.42 -20.00 24.14
C VAL A 553 -0.12 -18.95 25.12
N ASP A 554 0.37 -17.71 25.03
CA ASP A 554 0.01 -16.58 25.87
C ASP A 554 0.18 -15.25 25.08
N ASP A 555 0.14 -14.12 25.78
CA ASP A 555 0.32 -12.77 25.25
C ASP A 555 1.75 -12.22 25.41
N ARG A 556 2.69 -13.03 25.92
CA ARG A 556 4.03 -12.56 26.27
C ARG A 556 4.89 -12.42 25.02
N LEU A 557 5.47 -11.25 24.86
CA LEU A 557 6.35 -10.93 23.74
C LEU A 557 7.70 -10.42 24.24
N THR A 558 8.78 -11.09 23.85
CA THR A 558 10.14 -10.66 24.18
C THR A 558 10.86 -10.17 22.94
N ARG A 559 11.35 -8.94 22.94
CA ARG A 559 12.13 -8.42 21.82
C ARG A 559 13.52 -9.06 21.76
N ARG A 560 14.03 -9.35 20.54
CA ARG A 560 15.43 -9.73 20.30
C ARG A 560 16.31 -8.47 20.23
N PRO A 561 17.44 -8.42 20.95
CA PRO A 561 18.39 -7.31 20.85
C PRO A 561 18.93 -7.14 19.43
N GLY A 562 19.07 -5.88 18.97
CA GLY A 562 19.72 -5.54 17.70
C GLY A 562 18.89 -5.82 16.43
N ALA A 563 17.68 -6.36 16.55
CA ALA A 563 16.78 -6.59 15.42
C ALA A 563 15.37 -6.11 15.74
N LEU A 564 14.58 -5.79 14.71
CA LEU A 564 13.15 -5.56 14.85
C LEU A 564 12.42 -6.91 14.78
N GLU A 565 12.73 -7.78 15.73
CA GLU A 565 12.23 -9.15 15.84
C GLU A 565 11.82 -9.45 17.29
N PHE A 566 10.84 -10.33 17.43
CA PHE A 566 10.19 -10.61 18.70
C PHE A 566 10.01 -12.12 18.88
N VAL A 567 9.95 -12.59 20.11
CA VAL A 567 9.79 -14.00 20.45
C VAL A 567 8.50 -14.16 21.24
N ALA A 568 7.64 -15.07 20.77
CA ALA A 568 6.45 -15.52 21.49
C ALA A 568 6.41 -17.05 21.52
N GLN A 569 5.69 -17.62 22.48
CA GLN A 569 5.54 -19.07 22.58
C GLN A 569 4.39 -19.56 21.71
N VAL A 570 4.67 -20.57 20.87
CA VAL A 570 3.68 -21.23 20.01
C VAL A 570 3.65 -22.73 20.27
N LYS A 571 2.53 -23.36 19.91
CA LYS A 571 2.37 -24.81 19.90
C LYS A 571 1.43 -25.25 18.79
N SER A 572 1.41 -26.54 18.51
CA SER A 572 0.43 -27.20 17.65
C SER A 572 -0.01 -28.52 18.30
N LEU A 573 -0.88 -29.29 17.66
CA LEU A 573 -1.22 -30.63 18.15
C LEU A 573 -0.07 -31.64 18.00
N ARG A 574 0.75 -31.50 16.94
CA ARG A 574 1.89 -32.38 16.69
C ARG A 574 3.13 -31.98 17.48
N GLN A 575 3.23 -30.70 17.85
CA GLN A 575 4.25 -30.12 18.72
C GLN A 575 3.56 -29.47 19.93
N PRO A 576 3.02 -30.27 20.87
CA PRO A 576 2.17 -29.78 21.96
C PRO A 576 2.94 -29.01 23.04
N GLN A 577 4.26 -29.22 23.13
CA GLN A 577 5.12 -28.47 24.03
C GLN A 577 5.36 -27.06 23.49
N PRO A 578 5.21 -25.99 24.30
CA PRO A 578 5.54 -24.63 23.89
C PRO A 578 6.95 -24.51 23.31
N ARG A 579 7.06 -23.83 22.17
CA ARG A 579 8.34 -23.52 21.51
C ARG A 579 8.44 -22.02 21.21
N PRO A 580 9.65 -21.43 21.33
CA PRO A 580 9.85 -20.02 21.01
C PRO A 580 9.84 -19.81 19.49
N ALA A 581 8.88 -19.06 18.98
CA ALA A 581 8.82 -18.62 17.59
C ALA A 581 9.24 -17.15 17.46
N VAL A 582 9.96 -16.84 16.38
CA VAL A 582 10.39 -15.49 16.02
C VAL A 582 9.32 -14.84 15.13
N PHE A 583 8.88 -13.65 15.54
CA PHE A 583 7.96 -12.79 14.82
C PHE A 583 8.71 -11.55 14.33
N THR A 584 8.34 -11.04 13.16
CA THR A 584 8.88 -9.80 12.59
C THR A 584 7.70 -8.89 12.21
N PRO A 585 7.86 -7.56 12.09
CA PRO A 585 6.81 -6.71 11.57
C PRO A 585 6.25 -7.26 10.26
N PHE A 586 4.94 -7.19 10.10
CA PHE A 586 4.26 -7.52 8.85
C PHE A 586 4.89 -6.78 7.66
N ALA A 587 5.41 -5.57 7.87
CA ALA A 587 6.16 -4.83 6.86
C ALA A 587 7.35 -5.62 6.28
N ASN A 588 8.04 -6.43 7.09
CA ASN A 588 9.22 -7.20 6.69
C ASN A 588 8.90 -8.65 6.33
N ALA A 589 7.86 -9.22 6.92
CA ALA A 589 7.50 -10.63 6.76
C ALA A 589 7.28 -11.01 5.27
N GLY A 590 7.69 -12.21 4.90
CA GLY A 590 7.60 -12.76 3.55
C GLY A 590 8.55 -12.17 2.52
N SER A 591 9.42 -11.23 2.90
CA SER A 591 10.36 -10.58 1.98
C SER A 591 11.55 -11.44 1.55
N THR A 592 11.85 -12.48 2.31
CA THR A 592 12.93 -13.44 2.03
C THR A 592 12.41 -14.71 1.34
N GLY A 593 11.15 -14.71 0.89
CA GLY A 593 10.49 -15.86 0.25
C GLY A 593 9.84 -16.84 1.22
N GLY A 594 9.93 -16.60 2.53
CA GLY A 594 9.18 -17.35 3.53
C GLY A 594 7.66 -17.08 3.46
N ARG A 595 6.87 -18.06 3.89
CA ARG A 595 5.44 -17.83 4.11
C ARG A 595 5.23 -17.15 5.45
N PHE A 596 4.31 -16.19 5.49
CA PHE A 596 4.00 -15.46 6.71
C PHE A 596 2.51 -15.53 7.05
N GLN A 597 2.19 -15.22 8.31
CA GLN A 597 0.82 -15.13 8.79
C GLN A 597 0.73 -14.19 9.99
N ILE A 598 -0.25 -13.27 9.96
CA ILE A 598 -0.54 -12.35 11.07
C ILE A 598 -1.44 -13.02 12.12
N TRP A 599 -2.52 -13.68 11.65
CA TRP A 599 -3.56 -14.25 12.51
C TRP A 599 -3.30 -15.73 12.80
N LEU A 600 -2.72 -16.03 13.96
CA LEU A 600 -2.54 -17.39 14.46
C LEU A 600 -3.71 -17.79 15.37
N ARG A 601 -3.81 -19.05 15.83
CA ARG A 601 -4.84 -19.41 16.82
C ARG A 601 -4.61 -18.65 18.13
N ALA A 602 -5.69 -18.11 18.69
CA ALA A 602 -5.62 -17.37 19.94
C ALA A 602 -5.22 -18.29 21.12
N PRO A 603 -4.63 -17.75 22.19
CA PRO A 603 -4.40 -18.51 23.41
C PRO A 603 -5.67 -19.21 23.91
N GLY A 604 -5.57 -20.51 24.14
CA GLY A 604 -6.70 -21.35 24.58
C GLY A 604 -7.72 -21.72 23.49
N ALA A 605 -7.60 -21.19 22.27
CA ALA A 605 -8.44 -21.63 21.16
C ALA A 605 -8.09 -23.07 20.74
N ALA A 606 -9.09 -23.79 20.23
CA ALA A 606 -8.88 -25.13 19.68
C ALA A 606 -7.83 -25.08 18.56
N LEU A 607 -6.81 -25.93 18.71
CA LEU A 607 -5.83 -26.16 17.66
C LEU A 607 -6.43 -27.09 16.61
N PRO A 608 -6.13 -26.90 15.32
CA PRO A 608 -6.87 -27.59 14.29
C PRO A 608 -6.34 -29.02 14.08
N GLU A 609 -7.23 -30.01 14.23
CA GLU A 609 -6.91 -31.46 14.20
C GLU A 609 -6.74 -32.04 12.78
N ASN A 610 -7.45 -31.50 11.79
CA ASN A 610 -7.57 -32.06 10.43
C ASN A 610 -7.23 -31.04 9.34
N VAL A 611 -6.07 -30.39 9.43
CA VAL A 611 -5.58 -29.45 8.41
C VAL A 611 -4.55 -30.14 7.54
N SER A 612 -4.56 -29.82 6.25
CA SER A 612 -3.56 -30.34 5.31
C SER A 612 -2.13 -30.10 5.82
N LEU A 613 -1.29 -31.12 5.77
CA LEU A 613 0.17 -31.05 5.95
C LEU A 613 0.81 -30.09 4.96
N LEU A 614 0.17 -29.93 3.79
CA LEU A 614 0.57 -29.01 2.74
C LEU A 614 -0.34 -27.77 2.70
N ALA A 615 -1.07 -27.46 3.79
CA ALA A 615 -1.77 -26.20 3.92
C ALA A 615 -0.76 -25.06 3.85
N GLY A 616 -0.89 -24.29 2.79
CA GLY A 616 0.07 -23.28 2.42
C GLY A 616 1.40 -23.84 1.87
N ALA A 617 1.41 -24.96 1.17
CA ALA A 617 2.60 -25.35 0.42
C ALA A 617 2.83 -24.43 -0.80
N ARG A 618 4.00 -24.57 -1.46
CA ARG A 618 4.25 -23.89 -2.75
C ARG A 618 3.41 -24.56 -3.82
N GLU A 619 2.66 -23.77 -4.57
CA GLU A 619 1.77 -24.26 -5.60
C GLU A 619 2.42 -24.22 -6.98
N SER A 620 2.13 -25.22 -7.80
CA SER A 620 2.41 -25.19 -9.23
C SER A 620 1.34 -25.94 -10.00
N ARG A 621 1.27 -25.67 -11.30
CA ARG A 621 0.30 -26.29 -12.21
C ARG A 621 0.91 -26.36 -13.60
N SER A 622 0.40 -27.29 -14.39
CA SER A 622 0.82 -27.54 -15.78
C SER A 622 0.86 -26.28 -16.65
N ARG A 623 -0.08 -25.36 -16.44
CA ARG A 623 -0.21 -24.09 -17.15
C ARG A 623 -0.78 -23.02 -16.22
N ARG A 624 -0.40 -21.76 -16.46
CA ARG A 624 -0.98 -20.60 -15.77
C ARG A 624 -2.33 -20.27 -16.43
N GLY A 625 -3.43 -20.64 -15.77
CA GLY A 625 -4.78 -20.31 -16.24
C GLY A 625 -5.17 -18.85 -16.02
N ASN A 626 -6.42 -18.53 -16.29
CA ASN A 626 -7.02 -17.20 -16.20
C ASN A 626 -7.85 -16.95 -14.92
N VAL A 627 -7.85 -17.88 -13.96
CA VAL A 627 -8.49 -17.72 -12.65
C VAL A 627 -7.40 -17.68 -11.58
N ASP A 628 -7.40 -16.61 -10.80
CA ASP A 628 -6.51 -16.41 -9.66
C ASP A 628 -7.17 -16.96 -8.38
N GLY A 629 -6.55 -17.99 -7.81
CA GLY A 629 -6.94 -18.64 -6.56
C GLY A 629 -5.78 -19.46 -6.02
N SER A 630 -6.03 -20.27 -4.99
CA SER A 630 -5.06 -21.18 -4.39
C SER A 630 -5.64 -22.59 -4.32
N ILE A 631 -4.76 -23.58 -4.27
CA ILE A 631 -5.10 -25.00 -4.01
C ILE A 631 -4.53 -25.49 -2.67
N ALA A 632 -4.19 -24.54 -1.78
CA ALA A 632 -3.52 -24.80 -0.52
C ALA A 632 -3.96 -23.81 0.57
N ASP A 633 -5.02 -23.04 0.38
CA ASP A 633 -5.46 -22.01 1.35
C ASP A 633 -6.56 -22.52 2.30
N GLU A 634 -6.96 -23.78 2.12
CA GLU A 634 -8.04 -24.46 2.85
C GLU A 634 -9.42 -23.84 2.56
N ASP A 635 -9.55 -23.09 1.46
CA ASP A 635 -10.79 -22.48 1.00
C ASP A 635 -11.31 -23.20 -0.27
N PHE A 636 -12.30 -24.06 -0.08
CA PHE A 636 -12.92 -24.82 -1.18
C PHE A 636 -13.73 -23.96 -2.17
N GLN A 637 -13.88 -22.66 -1.91
CA GLN A 637 -14.45 -21.68 -2.85
C GLN A 637 -13.36 -20.98 -3.67
N SER A 638 -12.13 -20.93 -3.16
CA SER A 638 -10.93 -20.57 -3.93
C SER A 638 -10.65 -21.69 -4.93
N PHE A 639 -10.34 -21.35 -6.17
CA PHE A 639 -9.94 -22.35 -7.15
C PHE A 639 -9.07 -21.75 -8.25
N VAL A 640 -8.40 -22.63 -8.96
CA VAL A 640 -7.53 -22.30 -10.08
C VAL A 640 -7.92 -23.12 -11.29
N VAL A 641 -7.54 -22.65 -12.47
CA VAL A 641 -7.71 -23.36 -13.74
C VAL A 641 -6.41 -23.43 -14.51
N THR A 642 -6.36 -24.28 -15.52
CA THR A 642 -5.23 -24.42 -16.46
C THR A 642 -5.54 -23.86 -17.86
N PHE A 643 -6.64 -23.11 -18.00
CA PHE A 643 -7.10 -22.55 -19.28
C PHE A 643 -6.11 -21.53 -19.85
N ASP A 644 -5.47 -21.88 -20.97
CA ASP A 644 -4.64 -20.99 -21.79
C ASP A 644 -5.06 -20.97 -23.27
N GLY A 645 -6.23 -21.54 -23.59
CA GLY A 645 -6.75 -21.66 -24.94
C GLY A 645 -6.08 -22.74 -25.80
N THR A 646 -5.23 -23.60 -25.23
CA THR A 646 -4.57 -24.70 -25.96
C THR A 646 -5.04 -26.09 -25.51
N LEU A 647 -4.83 -27.10 -26.37
CA LEU A 647 -5.00 -28.50 -26.02
C LEU A 647 -3.77 -29.04 -25.28
N LYS A 648 -4.00 -29.88 -24.28
CA LYS A 648 -2.97 -30.67 -23.61
C LYS A 648 -3.47 -32.10 -23.41
N GLU A 649 -2.54 -33.04 -23.51
CA GLU A 649 -2.79 -34.45 -23.18
C GLU A 649 -2.97 -34.65 -21.67
N GLU A 650 -2.29 -33.84 -20.85
CA GLU A 650 -2.38 -33.90 -19.40
C GLU A 650 -2.35 -32.50 -18.78
N ASP A 651 -3.18 -32.31 -17.77
CA ASP A 651 -3.10 -31.22 -16.81
C ASP A 651 -2.78 -31.77 -15.43
N TRP A 652 -2.06 -30.96 -14.64
CA TRP A 652 -1.75 -31.29 -13.26
C TRP A 652 -1.76 -30.07 -12.34
N PHE A 653 -2.03 -30.33 -11.07
CA PHE A 653 -2.00 -29.40 -9.94
C PHE A 653 -1.13 -29.98 -8.83
N ALA A 654 -0.14 -29.22 -8.36
CA ALA A 654 0.89 -29.72 -7.46
C ALA A 654 1.14 -28.79 -6.28
N LEU A 655 1.41 -29.40 -5.14
CA LEU A 655 1.93 -28.77 -3.94
C LEU A 655 3.33 -29.27 -3.64
N GLN A 656 4.20 -28.37 -3.20
CA GLN A 656 5.55 -28.68 -2.78
C GLN A 656 5.84 -28.11 -1.39
N ALA A 657 6.23 -28.98 -0.48
CA ALA A 657 6.65 -28.66 0.87
C ALA A 657 8.08 -28.11 0.90
N ASP A 658 8.41 -27.36 1.96
CA ASP A 658 9.80 -26.93 2.21
C ASP A 658 10.66 -28.06 2.81
N ALA A 659 10.04 -29.10 3.37
CA ALA A 659 10.69 -30.31 3.89
C ALA A 659 9.81 -31.55 3.64
N PRO A 660 10.38 -32.78 3.59
CA PRO A 660 9.60 -34.00 3.41
C PRO A 660 8.48 -34.15 4.46
N VAL A 661 7.30 -34.53 4.00
CA VAL A 661 6.12 -34.85 4.83
C VAL A 661 5.71 -36.30 4.64
N THR A 662 5.16 -36.89 5.70
CA THR A 662 4.57 -38.24 5.66
C THR A 662 3.18 -38.19 5.04
N VAL A 663 3.06 -38.60 3.78
CA VAL A 663 1.80 -38.65 3.03
C VAL A 663 1.13 -40.00 3.27
N GLY A 664 -0.03 -40.02 3.93
CA GLY A 664 -0.86 -41.22 4.09
C GLY A 664 -2.22 -41.12 3.39
N ARG A 665 -2.76 -39.90 3.25
CA ARG A 665 -4.06 -39.65 2.62
C ARG A 665 -4.03 -38.32 1.86
N VAL A 666 -4.65 -38.28 0.69
CA VAL A 666 -4.72 -37.08 -0.15
C VAL A 666 -6.16 -36.85 -0.58
N VAL A 667 -6.61 -35.60 -0.50
CA VAL A 667 -7.93 -35.16 -0.95
C VAL A 667 -7.74 -34.15 -2.08
N PHE A 668 -8.32 -34.44 -3.24
CA PHE A 668 -8.45 -33.51 -4.35
C PHE A 668 -9.86 -32.94 -4.35
N ALA A 669 -10.00 -31.61 -4.31
CA ALA A 669 -11.28 -30.94 -4.46
C ALA A 669 -11.40 -30.33 -5.86
N HIS A 670 -12.49 -30.67 -6.54
CA HIS A 670 -12.84 -30.10 -7.84
C HIS A 670 -13.09 -28.61 -7.74
N GLY A 671 -12.54 -27.84 -8.69
CA GLY A 671 -12.70 -26.38 -8.75
C GLY A 671 -14.09 -25.98 -9.23
N GLN A 672 -14.19 -25.53 -10.48
CA GLN A 672 -15.45 -25.13 -11.10
C GLN A 672 -15.56 -25.70 -12.51
N ASN A 673 -16.79 -26.04 -12.91
CA ASN A 673 -17.09 -26.39 -14.30
C ASN A 673 -17.44 -25.15 -15.11
N PHE A 674 -17.05 -25.18 -16.38
CA PHE A 674 -17.42 -24.23 -17.41
C PHE A 674 -18.07 -24.98 -18.57
N HIS A 675 -18.71 -24.29 -19.49
CA HIS A 675 -19.31 -24.94 -20.66
C HIS A 675 -18.24 -25.58 -21.57
N ASP A 676 -17.03 -25.00 -21.57
CA ASP A 676 -15.89 -25.39 -22.38
C ASP A 676 -14.81 -26.17 -21.58
N GLY A 677 -15.08 -26.63 -20.36
CA GLY A 677 -14.12 -27.48 -19.63
C GLY A 677 -14.10 -27.23 -18.13
N GLY A 678 -12.94 -27.46 -17.52
CA GLY A 678 -12.75 -27.28 -16.08
C GLY A 678 -12.83 -28.57 -15.25
N TRP A 679 -12.82 -29.76 -15.88
CA TRP A 679 -12.75 -31.07 -15.20
C TRP A 679 -11.75 -32.00 -15.88
N PHE A 680 -11.37 -33.10 -15.22
CA PHE A 680 -10.56 -34.14 -15.83
C PHE A 680 -11.42 -35.11 -16.65
N ASP A 681 -11.01 -35.45 -17.88
CA ASP A 681 -11.58 -36.49 -18.74
C ASP A 681 -11.09 -37.87 -18.31
N ALA A 682 -11.98 -38.68 -17.72
CA ALA A 682 -11.64 -40.00 -17.20
C ALA A 682 -11.62 -41.12 -18.26
N THR A 683 -11.89 -40.83 -19.55
CA THR A 683 -11.94 -41.87 -20.61
C THR A 683 -10.59 -42.54 -20.90
N ALA A 684 -9.49 -41.84 -20.65
CA ALA A 684 -8.12 -42.36 -20.77
C ALA A 684 -7.54 -42.82 -19.41
N GLY A 685 -8.37 -42.84 -18.36
CA GLY A 685 -8.00 -43.14 -16.99
C GLY A 685 -8.41 -42.04 -16.02
N LYS A 686 -8.79 -42.42 -14.80
CA LYS A 686 -9.14 -41.48 -13.72
C LYS A 686 -7.90 -40.68 -13.26
N PRO A 687 -8.10 -39.53 -12.58
CA PRO A 687 -7.00 -38.75 -12.01
C PRO A 687 -6.06 -39.60 -11.16
N ARG A 688 -4.77 -39.39 -11.35
CA ARG A 688 -3.69 -40.12 -10.66
C ARG A 688 -3.05 -39.23 -9.62
N LEU A 689 -2.74 -39.82 -8.47
CA LEU A 689 -1.90 -39.22 -7.46
C LEU A 689 -0.44 -39.53 -7.77
N GLN A 690 0.37 -38.47 -7.87
CA GLN A 690 1.82 -38.56 -7.99
C GLN A 690 2.51 -37.86 -6.83
N ILE A 691 3.69 -38.37 -6.45
CA ILE A 691 4.55 -37.76 -5.44
C ILE A 691 5.95 -37.48 -5.99
N GLN A 692 6.67 -36.61 -5.31
CA GLN A 692 8.08 -36.32 -5.55
C GLN A 692 8.83 -36.50 -4.23
N ARG A 693 9.93 -37.27 -4.21
CA ARG A 693 10.70 -37.54 -2.97
C ARG A 693 11.73 -36.47 -2.63
N THR A 694 12.27 -35.81 -3.66
CA THR A 694 13.30 -34.78 -3.55
C THR A 694 12.93 -33.60 -4.44
N THR A 695 13.39 -32.39 -4.09
CA THR A 695 13.18 -31.20 -4.91
C THR A 695 13.75 -31.44 -6.30
N ASN A 696 12.94 -31.22 -7.33
CA ASN A 696 13.27 -31.46 -8.75
C ASN A 696 13.54 -32.93 -9.13
N GLY A 697 13.21 -33.90 -8.26
CA GLY A 697 13.25 -35.32 -8.58
C GLY A 697 12.14 -35.76 -9.55
N PRO A 698 12.11 -37.03 -9.98
CA PRO A 698 11.04 -37.54 -10.82
C PRO A 698 9.71 -37.61 -10.04
N TRP A 699 8.59 -37.48 -10.75
CA TRP A 699 7.25 -37.72 -10.23
C TRP A 699 6.89 -39.20 -10.33
N GLU A 700 6.49 -39.82 -9.23
CA GLU A 700 6.13 -41.24 -9.12
C GLU A 700 4.61 -41.39 -9.00
N ASN A 701 3.98 -42.23 -9.83
CA ASN A 701 2.57 -42.63 -9.65
C ASN A 701 2.44 -43.53 -8.42
N VAL A 702 1.59 -43.15 -7.46
CA VAL A 702 1.41 -43.92 -6.22
C VAL A 702 -0.03 -44.36 -5.97
N ALA A 703 -1.02 -43.69 -6.56
CA ALA A 703 -2.42 -44.09 -6.44
C ALA A 703 -3.30 -43.49 -7.55
N VAL A 704 -4.57 -43.91 -7.58
CA VAL A 704 -5.62 -43.39 -8.48
C VAL A 704 -6.80 -42.94 -7.63
N PHE A 705 -7.43 -41.81 -7.99
CA PHE A 705 -8.67 -41.35 -7.35
C PHE A 705 -9.86 -42.17 -7.87
N GLU A 706 -10.04 -43.38 -7.35
CA GLU A 706 -11.03 -44.33 -7.85
C GLU A 706 -12.48 -43.84 -7.76
N ASN A 707 -12.79 -42.95 -6.82
CA ASN A 707 -14.13 -42.38 -6.66
C ASN A 707 -14.38 -41.19 -7.60
N TYR A 708 -13.41 -40.79 -8.43
CA TYR A 708 -13.63 -39.78 -9.44
C TYR A 708 -14.62 -40.28 -10.51
N PRO A 709 -15.66 -39.51 -10.89
CA PRO A 709 -16.69 -39.98 -11.82
C PRO A 709 -16.12 -40.34 -13.19
N ALA A 710 -16.82 -41.22 -13.92
CA ALA A 710 -16.53 -41.56 -15.31
C ALA A 710 -16.97 -40.43 -16.26
N THR A 711 -16.32 -39.27 -16.13
CA THR A 711 -16.43 -38.11 -17.00
C THR A 711 -15.85 -38.40 -18.38
N SER A 712 -16.25 -37.60 -19.36
CA SER A 712 -15.65 -37.56 -20.70
C SER A 712 -15.20 -36.15 -21.04
N ALA A 713 -14.56 -35.98 -22.20
CA ALA A 713 -14.18 -34.67 -22.73
C ALA A 713 -15.33 -33.65 -22.78
N THR A 714 -16.59 -34.09 -22.90
CA THR A 714 -17.78 -33.24 -23.08
C THR A 714 -18.85 -33.42 -21.99
N ASN A 715 -18.66 -34.32 -21.03
CA ASN A 715 -19.63 -34.61 -19.98
C ASN A 715 -18.95 -34.72 -18.60
N ASN A 716 -19.22 -33.75 -17.74
CA ASN A 716 -18.68 -33.67 -16.38
C ASN A 716 -19.42 -34.54 -15.35
N ARG A 717 -20.46 -35.29 -15.76
CA ARG A 717 -21.27 -36.16 -14.90
C ARG A 717 -21.88 -35.46 -13.67
N GLY A 718 -22.13 -34.15 -13.76
CA GLY A 718 -22.72 -33.38 -12.67
C GLY A 718 -21.76 -33.11 -11.51
N LEU A 719 -20.45 -33.11 -11.76
CA LEU A 719 -19.44 -32.65 -10.80
C LEU A 719 -19.84 -31.30 -10.20
N LYS A 720 -19.70 -31.14 -8.89
CA LYS A 720 -20.01 -29.88 -8.20
C LYS A 720 -18.73 -29.16 -7.78
N ALA A 721 -18.79 -27.83 -7.72
CA ALA A 721 -17.69 -27.05 -7.19
C ALA A 721 -17.42 -27.44 -5.72
N GLY A 722 -16.14 -27.60 -5.37
CA GLY A 722 -15.68 -28.07 -4.06
C GLY A 722 -15.91 -29.56 -3.79
N GLN A 723 -16.43 -30.35 -4.75
CA GLN A 723 -16.62 -31.79 -4.57
C GLN A 723 -15.27 -32.49 -4.38
N THR A 724 -15.15 -33.29 -3.32
CA THR A 724 -13.89 -33.91 -2.93
C THR A 724 -13.76 -35.36 -3.36
N PHE A 725 -12.53 -35.75 -3.66
CA PHE A 725 -12.12 -37.09 -4.02
C PHE A 725 -10.92 -37.46 -3.17
N GLU A 726 -11.05 -38.52 -2.41
CA GLU A 726 -10.03 -38.95 -1.47
C GLU A 726 -9.32 -40.21 -1.97
N VAL A 727 -8.02 -40.29 -1.69
CA VAL A 727 -7.24 -41.52 -1.79
C VAL A 727 -6.45 -41.75 -0.51
N LYS A 728 -6.49 -42.97 0.01
CA LYS A 728 -5.68 -43.43 1.15
C LYS A 728 -4.59 -44.34 0.62
N LEU A 729 -3.34 -44.05 0.99
CA LEU A 729 -2.20 -44.87 0.62
C LEU A 729 -2.14 -46.11 1.52
N PRO A 730 -1.74 -47.28 0.97
CA PRO A 730 -1.66 -48.52 1.74
C PRO A 730 -0.58 -48.46 2.83
N ALA A 731 0.45 -47.65 2.63
CA ALA A 731 1.45 -47.29 3.63
C ALA A 731 1.83 -45.81 3.45
N PRO A 732 2.11 -45.07 4.53
CA PRO A 732 2.54 -43.68 4.41
C PRO A 732 3.88 -43.56 3.67
N ILE A 733 4.02 -42.52 2.84
CA ILE A 733 5.21 -42.27 2.02
C ILE A 733 5.81 -40.90 2.35
N GLN A 734 7.12 -40.83 2.53
CA GLN A 734 7.84 -39.55 2.62
C GLN A 734 7.91 -38.88 1.24
N ALA A 735 7.37 -37.67 1.13
CA ALA A 735 7.38 -36.89 -0.10
C ALA A 735 7.59 -35.40 0.20
N ILE A 736 8.27 -34.71 -0.72
CA ILE A 736 8.37 -33.24 -0.72
C ILE A 736 7.36 -32.60 -1.68
N GLY A 737 6.83 -33.36 -2.63
CA GLY A 737 5.82 -32.88 -3.59
C GLY A 737 4.67 -33.85 -3.73
N VAL A 738 3.46 -33.33 -3.91
CA VAL A 738 2.23 -34.09 -4.18
C VAL A 738 1.51 -33.41 -5.34
N ARG A 739 1.08 -34.18 -6.35
CA ARG A 739 0.27 -33.64 -7.44
C ARG A 739 -0.83 -34.59 -7.90
N VAL A 740 -1.92 -34.02 -8.39
CA VAL A 740 -2.95 -34.73 -9.14
C VAL A 740 -2.74 -34.47 -10.63
N VAL A 741 -2.81 -35.51 -11.46
CA VAL A 741 -2.62 -35.42 -12.92
C VAL A 741 -3.66 -36.25 -13.66
N ALA A 742 -4.24 -35.70 -14.71
CA ALA A 742 -5.10 -36.42 -15.64
C ALA A 742 -5.28 -35.63 -16.95
N LYS A 743 -5.93 -36.27 -17.93
CA LYS A 743 -6.34 -35.63 -19.17
C LYS A 743 -7.39 -34.54 -18.90
N PRO A 744 -7.25 -33.31 -19.42
CA PRO A 744 -8.26 -32.28 -19.26
C PRO A 744 -9.42 -32.43 -20.25
N ALA A 745 -10.58 -31.88 -19.90
CA ALA A 745 -11.77 -31.87 -20.75
C ALA A 745 -11.88 -30.59 -21.61
N CYS A 746 -12.55 -30.69 -22.75
CA CYS A 746 -12.73 -29.60 -23.73
C CYS A 746 -14.15 -29.01 -23.76
N GLY A 747 -15.10 -29.62 -23.06
CA GLY A 747 -16.49 -29.19 -23.03
C GLY A 747 -17.09 -29.06 -24.43
N ASP A 748 -17.71 -27.93 -24.73
CA ASP A 748 -18.26 -27.62 -26.05
C ASP A 748 -17.23 -27.04 -27.06
N ASN A 749 -15.97 -26.83 -26.66
CA ASN A 749 -14.93 -26.26 -27.49
C ASN A 749 -13.73 -27.21 -27.69
N PRO A 750 -13.73 -28.04 -28.76
CA PRO A 750 -12.71 -29.06 -28.97
C PRO A 750 -11.31 -28.51 -29.33
N LYS A 751 -11.14 -27.19 -29.50
CA LYS A 751 -9.84 -26.57 -29.83
C LYS A 751 -8.97 -26.29 -28.61
N GLN A 752 -9.50 -26.48 -27.42
CA GLN A 752 -8.80 -26.26 -26.16
C GLN A 752 -9.27 -27.29 -25.14
N ALA A 753 -8.52 -27.47 -24.06
CA ALA A 753 -8.96 -28.28 -22.93
C ALA A 753 -8.30 -27.77 -21.66
N PHE A 754 -9.01 -27.82 -20.54
CA PHE A 754 -8.47 -27.44 -19.23
C PHE A 754 -9.19 -28.12 -18.07
N SER A 755 -8.54 -28.12 -16.92
CA SER A 755 -9.06 -28.61 -15.65
C SER A 755 -9.12 -27.49 -14.62
N SER A 756 -9.84 -27.74 -13.53
CA SER A 756 -9.87 -26.86 -12.37
C SER A 756 -9.55 -27.64 -11.08
N CYS A 757 -9.05 -26.93 -10.07
CA CYS A 757 -8.77 -27.48 -8.74
C CYS A 757 -9.12 -26.42 -7.71
N ALA A 758 -9.96 -26.78 -6.74
CA ALA A 758 -10.22 -25.94 -5.58
C ALA A 758 -9.16 -26.16 -4.51
N GLU A 759 -8.88 -27.42 -4.16
CA GLU A 759 -7.98 -27.75 -3.06
C GLU A 759 -7.21 -29.05 -3.30
N LEU A 760 -5.99 -29.12 -2.79
CA LEU A 760 -5.21 -30.35 -2.72
C LEU A 760 -4.70 -30.55 -1.30
N GLN A 761 -5.41 -31.35 -0.51
CA GLN A 761 -5.08 -31.56 0.89
C GLN A 761 -4.31 -32.86 1.11
N VAL A 762 -3.37 -32.84 2.04
CA VAL A 762 -2.47 -33.97 2.34
C VAL A 762 -2.51 -34.24 3.84
N PHE A 763 -2.63 -35.50 4.25
CA PHE A 763 -2.72 -35.90 5.64
C PHE A 763 -1.83 -37.12 5.90
N GLU A 764 -1.38 -37.28 7.14
CA GLU A 764 -0.61 -38.46 7.56
C GLU A 764 -1.50 -39.70 7.73
N LYS A 765 -2.78 -39.50 8.09
CA LYS A 765 -3.79 -40.55 8.31
C LYS A 765 -5.09 -40.25 7.58
#